data_AF-A4PHM4-F1
#
_entry.id   AF-A4PHM4-F1
#
_cell.length_a   1.000
_cell.length_b   1.000
_cell.length_c   1.000
_cell.angle_alpha   90.00
_cell.angle_beta   90.00
_cell.angle_gamma   90.00
#
_symmetry.space_group_name_H-M   'P 1'
#
loop_
_entity.id
_entity.type
_entity.pdbx_description
1 polymer ?
#
loop_
_entity_poly.entity_id
_entity_poly.type
_entity_poly.pdbx_seq_one_letter_code
_entity_poly.pdbx_strand_id
1 'polypeptide(L)'
;MLTADGTPDARRLLAEIAAPAAEHGHLADLRSARRLRRVLVPVPLPGTRPFVRQDGVYLVSGGAGGIGLALARHLTDRPGTRVVLCGRTAWDDLAEATRSAVSGSDRLRYARADVTDPEAAAALVAEVVRTEGALHGVFHAAGVVRDGYLVRKDPRDVADVLAPKILGARALDEATAALPLDAFVLFSSVAAVTGNLGQSDYAFANGFLDGFATRRAGQVARGERHGRTLSVQWPLWDVPGMSIPEPVLEVVAQHTGMAPLPAAVGLAALERLLAADGPEVVSLFHGDAATWRAHLAALHLERPAAAGQVTAAAPAAPAPSDTPVVASADPAAADDGRRAELADRVSRTVADTIGRPAGSIGGHTSLESMGLDSVMIRALASRLSAEVAPVGPEMLFGLRDLDELVDHLVAARPVPVAEPATPAVPPAPAATAATVFAPVAPADPAVVPAAPAALPVPAAAPASASRTLPAPSADDRFAIIGISGRYPQAPDLDAFWQNLLNGKDTASDLPTDRWPDAAGVNARGHFLEGVDAFDPTFFGLSAHDGTLLDPQERLFLEVAWEALEDAGYTGSRLHDLVAPDGERRSVGVFAGITSSDYKLLGAERWAAGHREMPSGHYWSLPNRLSYLLDLRGPSQPVDTACSSSLVALHLALDALRRGECAAALVGGVNLYVHPSRFRMLRRSGFLAEDGLCRSFGAGGAGFGPGEGGGAVVVKPLAVALADGDTVHAVVRGSAVAHGGRTNGFTAPSPWAQARVLRAALRNSGTDPETVNVIEAHGTGTELGDPVELAGLQDAYGSGRVPCSLGSVKSAVGHGESAAGIAALTKVVLQLRHGELVPTLHADPVNPGLRLEDTRFVLQHTPGRWERLTGADGSPLPRRAGISSFGAGGVNAHVIVEEYLPEPHGRAAAAEPGRPELVLLSAPTREHLAATADRLARRLEGPEAPADLRAVAYSLRTGRSAMDCRLAVVATDTAGLAAALGAFARSADAGEGESAVRYADLRDGRRAHRDLDTVPETTAFLADLWRNRRLHQLGELWLSGLDIERAAPREPGTRLVPLPTSAFLRRRLWITDPVTADTTPTPDPLPTPDPLPVPLSAPAPAPAPAPQPAPTTTPAPAAAPAAAPARSGEAVTEQLSRLVAGFVPDAAGSVDPDRTLLEHGIDSINLMNLRFEITERFGRTLPLQLLSESTVPVLAAHLSADRAHDRA
;
A
#
# COMPACT_ATOMS: atom_id res chain seq x y z
N MET A 1 5.70 -18.37 -21.39
CA MET A 1 6.06 -19.52 -20.53
C MET A 1 4.96 -20.54 -20.65
N LEU A 2 5.28 -21.75 -21.10
CA LEU A 2 4.32 -22.84 -21.29
C LEU A 2 4.77 -24.04 -20.46
N THR A 3 3.83 -24.92 -20.12
CA THR A 3 4.10 -26.27 -19.60
C THR A 3 4.66 -27.18 -20.69
N ALA A 4 4.99 -28.44 -20.35
CA ALA A 4 5.56 -29.41 -21.30
C ALA A 4 4.57 -29.81 -22.42
N ASP A 5 3.27 -29.76 -22.14
CA ASP A 5 2.14 -29.95 -23.07
C ASP A 5 1.78 -28.69 -23.87
N GLY A 6 2.44 -27.56 -23.60
CA GLY A 6 2.24 -26.30 -24.34
C GLY A 6 1.11 -25.41 -23.82
N THR A 7 0.48 -25.71 -22.68
CA THR A 7 -0.52 -24.82 -22.07
C THR A 7 0.16 -23.66 -21.30
N PRO A 8 -0.47 -22.48 -21.20
CA PRO A 8 0.09 -21.35 -20.46
C PRO A 8 0.09 -21.60 -18.95
N ASP A 9 1.28 -21.70 -18.35
CA ASP A 9 1.42 -21.78 -16.89
C ASP A 9 1.17 -20.41 -16.24
N ALA A 10 -0.12 -20.12 -16.00
CA ALA A 10 -0.56 -18.85 -15.43
C ALA A 10 0.02 -18.61 -14.02
N ARG A 11 0.22 -19.65 -13.20
CA ARG A 11 0.84 -19.51 -11.87
C ARG A 11 2.30 -19.06 -11.99
N ARG A 12 3.07 -19.67 -12.89
CA ARG A 12 4.48 -19.33 -13.09
C ARG A 12 4.67 -18.00 -13.81
N LEU A 13 3.74 -17.61 -14.68
CA LEU A 13 3.68 -16.26 -15.26
C LEU A 13 3.39 -15.21 -14.17
N LEU A 14 2.40 -15.44 -13.30
CA LEU A 14 2.08 -14.56 -12.18
C LEU A 14 3.23 -14.46 -11.17
N ALA A 15 3.88 -15.58 -10.85
CA ALA A 15 5.05 -15.60 -9.96
C ALA A 15 6.25 -14.83 -10.54
N GLU A 16 6.43 -14.86 -11.86
CA GLU A 16 7.50 -14.11 -12.52
C GLU A 16 7.16 -12.61 -12.65
N ILE A 17 5.88 -12.25 -12.86
CA ILE A 17 5.38 -10.85 -12.79
C ILE A 17 5.51 -10.28 -11.36
N ALA A 18 5.29 -11.11 -10.34
CA ALA A 18 5.38 -10.73 -8.92
C ALA A 18 6.82 -10.72 -8.36
N ALA A 19 7.84 -11.06 -9.16
CA ALA A 19 9.22 -11.02 -8.71
C ALA A 19 9.74 -9.56 -8.70
N PRO A 20 10.44 -9.08 -7.66
CA PRO A 20 10.92 -7.67 -7.60
C PRO A 20 11.77 -7.25 -8.80
N ALA A 21 12.58 -8.17 -9.33
CA ALA A 21 13.38 -7.93 -10.53
C ALA A 21 12.56 -7.87 -11.85
N ALA A 22 11.22 -7.95 -11.81
CA ALA A 22 10.33 -7.78 -12.95
C ALA A 22 9.82 -6.34 -13.11
N GLU A 23 10.02 -5.46 -12.11
CA GLU A 23 9.65 -4.03 -12.16
C GLU A 23 10.27 -3.29 -13.36
N HIS A 24 11.40 -3.77 -13.85
CA HIS A 24 12.13 -3.22 -15.00
C HIS A 24 11.82 -3.98 -16.32
N GLY A 25 10.64 -4.61 -16.44
CA GLY A 25 10.04 -5.04 -17.71
C GLY A 25 10.71 -6.16 -18.52
N HIS A 26 11.92 -6.63 -18.19
CA HIS A 26 12.72 -7.43 -19.13
C HIS A 26 12.94 -8.90 -18.75
N LEU A 27 11.95 -9.67 -19.20
CA LEU A 27 11.82 -11.11 -19.17
C LEU A 27 11.03 -11.56 -20.41
N ALA A 28 11.17 -12.77 -20.93
CA ALA A 28 11.99 -13.88 -20.49
C ALA A 28 12.55 -14.65 -21.70
N ASP A 29 13.57 -15.46 -21.44
CA ASP A 29 13.45 -16.86 -21.83
C ASP A 29 13.81 -17.73 -20.62
N LEU A 30 12.91 -18.64 -20.23
CA LEU A 30 13.04 -19.48 -19.04
C LEU A 30 13.40 -20.91 -19.47
N ARG A 31 14.56 -21.05 -20.11
CA ARG A 31 15.09 -22.35 -20.57
C ARG A 31 15.81 -23.05 -19.43
N SER A 32 15.48 -24.33 -19.20
CA SER A 32 16.20 -25.20 -18.26
C SER A 32 16.44 -24.57 -16.87
N ALA A 33 15.38 -23.96 -16.30
CA ALA A 33 15.39 -23.24 -15.02
C ALA A 33 16.34 -22.02 -14.92
N ARG A 34 16.88 -21.52 -16.04
CA ARG A 34 17.68 -20.27 -16.07
C ARG A 34 16.82 -19.09 -16.50
N ARG A 35 16.88 -17.99 -15.73
CA ARG A 35 16.22 -16.72 -16.06
C ARG A 35 17.08 -15.93 -17.06
N LEU A 36 16.67 -15.89 -18.34
CA LEU A 36 17.39 -15.13 -19.38
C LEU A 36 16.71 -13.78 -19.64
N ARG A 37 17.49 -12.70 -19.60
CA ARG A 37 17.09 -11.34 -19.97
C ARG A 37 17.56 -11.05 -21.39
N ARG A 38 16.67 -10.53 -22.24
CA ARG A 38 17.02 -10.02 -23.57
C ARG A 38 17.70 -8.66 -23.41
N VAL A 39 18.73 -8.41 -24.20
CA VAL A 39 19.39 -7.10 -24.33
C VAL A 39 19.56 -6.78 -25.81
N LEU A 40 19.39 -5.52 -26.17
CA LEU A 40 19.69 -5.04 -27.52
C LEU A 40 21.19 -4.75 -27.64
N VAL A 41 21.74 -5.06 -28.80
CA VAL A 41 23.11 -4.72 -29.18
C VAL A 41 23.03 -3.81 -30.40
N PRO A 42 23.66 -2.62 -30.39
CA PRO A 42 23.66 -1.75 -31.55
C PRO A 42 24.48 -2.38 -32.68
N VAL A 43 23.85 -2.62 -33.82
CA VAL A 43 24.50 -3.12 -35.04
C VAL A 43 24.29 -2.10 -36.16
N PRO A 44 25.34 -1.67 -36.89
CA PRO A 44 25.16 -0.80 -38.04
C PRO A 44 24.34 -1.51 -39.13
N LEU A 45 23.43 -0.78 -39.78
CA LEU A 45 22.62 -1.37 -40.85
C LEU A 45 23.54 -1.96 -41.96
N PRO A 46 23.30 -3.20 -42.42
CA PRO A 46 24.14 -3.86 -43.42
C PRO A 46 24.28 -3.09 -44.75
N GLY A 47 25.24 -3.49 -45.58
CA GLY A 47 25.37 -2.97 -46.94
C GLY A 47 24.16 -3.30 -47.82
N THR A 48 23.92 -2.54 -48.89
CA THR A 48 22.84 -2.80 -49.84
C THR A 48 23.14 -4.02 -50.71
N ARG A 49 22.20 -4.97 -50.78
CA ARG A 49 22.09 -5.93 -51.89
C ARG A 49 20.61 -6.02 -52.30
N PRO A 50 20.28 -6.23 -53.58
CA PRO A 50 18.90 -6.46 -53.99
C PRO A 50 18.42 -7.82 -53.46
N PHE A 51 17.38 -7.82 -52.65
CA PHE A 51 16.72 -9.07 -52.21
C PHE A 51 15.61 -9.51 -53.19
N VAL A 52 14.85 -8.56 -53.72
CA VAL A 52 13.71 -8.84 -54.60
C VAL A 52 14.20 -9.38 -55.94
N ARG A 53 13.65 -10.53 -56.34
CA ARG A 53 13.97 -11.18 -57.61
C ARG A 53 13.33 -10.42 -58.77
N GLN A 54 14.05 -10.37 -59.88
CA GLN A 54 13.47 -10.01 -61.16
C GLN A 54 12.34 -11.00 -61.48
N ASP A 55 11.21 -10.49 -61.98
CA ASP A 55 9.99 -11.26 -62.25
C ASP A 55 9.41 -11.99 -61.01
N GLY A 56 9.73 -11.50 -59.79
CA GLY A 56 9.23 -12.05 -58.53
C GLY A 56 7.73 -11.81 -58.29
N VAL A 57 7.11 -12.66 -57.47
CA VAL A 57 5.68 -12.60 -57.12
C VAL A 57 5.54 -12.55 -55.60
N TYR A 58 4.89 -11.52 -55.07
CA TYR A 58 4.84 -11.28 -53.62
C TYR A 58 3.42 -11.09 -53.11
N LEU A 59 3.10 -11.73 -51.98
CA LEU A 59 1.83 -11.58 -51.27
C LEU A 59 1.99 -10.63 -50.08
N VAL A 60 1.17 -9.58 -50.00
CA VAL A 60 1.19 -8.58 -48.92
C VAL A 60 -0.16 -8.57 -48.20
N SER A 61 -0.22 -9.20 -47.02
CA SER A 61 -1.44 -9.17 -46.18
C SER A 61 -1.48 -7.89 -45.33
N GLY A 62 -2.66 -7.28 -45.18
CA GLY A 62 -2.76 -5.89 -44.72
C GLY A 62 -2.50 -4.89 -45.86
N GLY A 63 -2.54 -5.35 -47.11
CA GLY A 63 -2.07 -4.64 -48.30
C GLY A 63 -2.79 -3.33 -48.63
N ALA A 64 -4.01 -3.15 -48.12
CA ALA A 64 -4.78 -1.91 -48.30
C ALA A 64 -4.40 -0.77 -47.32
N GLY A 65 -3.59 -1.04 -46.30
CA GLY A 65 -3.09 -0.03 -45.35
C GLY A 65 -1.86 0.73 -45.87
N GLY A 66 -1.49 1.83 -45.21
CA GLY A 66 -0.40 2.72 -45.64
C GLY A 66 0.94 2.02 -45.87
N ILE A 67 1.39 1.15 -44.94
CA ILE A 67 2.61 0.36 -45.10
C ILE A 67 2.49 -0.62 -46.28
N GLY A 68 1.35 -1.31 -46.40
CA GLY A 68 1.11 -2.29 -47.47
C GLY A 68 1.17 -1.67 -48.87
N LEU A 69 0.58 -0.48 -49.03
CA LEU A 69 0.64 0.28 -50.29
C LEU A 69 2.04 0.83 -50.59
N ALA A 70 2.75 1.34 -49.58
CA ALA A 70 4.13 1.82 -49.75
C ALA A 70 5.06 0.67 -50.19
N LEU A 71 4.94 -0.48 -49.55
CA LEU A 71 5.66 -1.70 -49.91
C LEU A 71 5.30 -2.20 -51.30
N ALA A 72 4.01 -2.23 -51.66
CA ALA A 72 3.56 -2.70 -52.98
C ALA A 72 4.15 -1.87 -54.12
N ARG A 73 4.13 -0.54 -53.99
CA ARG A 73 4.76 0.40 -54.95
C ARG A 73 6.25 0.10 -55.09
N HIS A 74 6.97 0.08 -53.97
CA HIS A 74 8.42 -0.17 -53.90
C HIS A 74 8.84 -1.54 -54.46
N LEU A 75 8.01 -2.57 -54.32
CA LEU A 75 8.22 -3.87 -54.96
C LEU A 75 8.00 -3.79 -56.47
N THR A 76 6.94 -3.12 -56.94
CA THR A 76 6.64 -2.97 -58.38
C THR A 76 7.52 -2.00 -59.16
N ASP A 77 8.25 -1.11 -58.48
CA ASP A 77 9.30 -0.28 -59.07
C ASP A 77 10.40 -1.12 -59.73
N ARG A 78 10.60 -2.38 -59.27
CA ARG A 78 11.46 -3.34 -59.96
C ARG A 78 10.74 -3.95 -61.17
N PRO A 79 11.33 -3.88 -62.38
CA PRO A 79 10.76 -4.48 -63.58
C PRO A 79 10.39 -5.95 -63.40
N GLY A 80 9.19 -6.31 -63.89
CA GLY A 80 8.68 -7.69 -63.86
C GLY A 80 7.97 -8.11 -62.55
N THR A 81 8.26 -7.45 -61.42
CA THR A 81 7.69 -7.81 -60.12
C THR A 81 6.17 -7.66 -60.10
N ARG A 82 5.46 -8.67 -59.60
CA ARG A 82 4.00 -8.62 -59.33
C ARG A 82 3.71 -8.72 -57.85
N VAL A 83 2.68 -7.99 -57.40
CA VAL A 83 2.29 -7.97 -55.98
C VAL A 83 0.78 -8.16 -55.84
N VAL A 84 0.41 -9.12 -55.01
CA VAL A 84 -0.98 -9.37 -54.61
C VAL A 84 -1.18 -8.78 -53.22
N LEU A 85 -2.05 -7.78 -53.12
CA LEU A 85 -2.46 -7.15 -51.86
C LEU A 85 -3.68 -7.90 -51.31
N CYS A 86 -3.62 -8.28 -50.03
CA CYS A 86 -4.72 -8.99 -49.36
C CYS A 86 -5.31 -8.18 -48.20
N GLY A 87 -6.65 -8.17 -48.12
CA GLY A 87 -7.40 -7.60 -46.99
C GLY A 87 -8.85 -8.08 -46.93
N ARG A 88 -9.56 -7.68 -45.86
CA ARG A 88 -10.95 -8.11 -45.57
C ARG A 88 -12.03 -7.25 -46.25
N THR A 89 -11.70 -5.98 -46.48
CA THR A 89 -12.55 -4.96 -47.12
C THR A 89 -12.99 -5.41 -48.51
N ALA A 90 -14.25 -5.20 -48.90
CA ALA A 90 -14.65 -5.46 -50.28
C ALA A 90 -14.02 -4.43 -51.23
N TRP A 91 -13.86 -4.78 -52.50
CA TRP A 91 -13.24 -3.90 -53.49
C TRP A 91 -13.90 -2.51 -53.56
N ASP A 92 -15.23 -2.47 -53.52
CA ASP A 92 -16.01 -1.24 -53.61
C ASP A 92 -15.94 -0.37 -52.34
N ASP A 93 -15.58 -0.98 -51.19
CA ASP A 93 -15.39 -0.32 -49.90
C ASP A 93 -13.95 0.17 -49.67
N LEU A 94 -13.02 -0.12 -50.60
CA LEU A 94 -11.64 0.36 -50.51
C LEU A 94 -11.57 1.88 -50.76
N ALA A 95 -10.68 2.55 -50.02
CA ALA A 95 -10.38 3.96 -50.24
C ALA A 95 -9.95 4.22 -51.69
N GLU A 96 -10.38 5.35 -52.25
CA GLU A 96 -10.16 5.68 -53.67
C GLU A 96 -8.67 5.67 -54.06
N ALA A 97 -7.79 6.15 -53.18
CA ALA A 97 -6.34 6.08 -53.39
C ALA A 97 -5.80 4.65 -53.52
N THR A 98 -6.41 3.68 -52.82
CA THR A 98 -6.08 2.25 -52.89
C THR A 98 -6.58 1.66 -54.21
N ARG A 99 -7.85 1.93 -54.58
CA ARG A 99 -8.44 1.45 -55.84
C ARG A 99 -7.71 2.00 -57.06
N SER A 100 -7.39 3.29 -57.04
CA SER A 100 -6.61 3.96 -58.08
C SER A 100 -5.19 3.40 -58.20
N ALA A 101 -4.50 3.17 -57.08
CA ALA A 101 -3.17 2.58 -57.09
C ALA A 101 -3.13 1.15 -57.65
N VAL A 102 -4.13 0.31 -57.33
CA VAL A 102 -4.23 -1.05 -57.87
C VAL A 102 -4.67 -1.02 -59.34
N SER A 103 -5.70 -0.26 -59.69
CA SER A 103 -6.21 -0.19 -61.08
C SER A 103 -5.25 0.48 -62.06
N GLY A 104 -4.33 1.32 -61.55
CA GLY A 104 -3.31 2.00 -62.34
C GLY A 104 -2.06 1.15 -62.65
N SER A 105 -2.02 -0.12 -62.25
CA SER A 105 -0.87 -1.00 -62.47
C SER A 105 -1.32 -2.44 -62.79
N ASP A 106 -0.89 -2.95 -63.95
CA ASP A 106 -1.11 -4.35 -64.35
C ASP A 106 -0.35 -5.36 -63.48
N ARG A 107 0.55 -4.88 -62.61
CA ARG A 107 1.37 -5.67 -61.68
C ARG A 107 0.84 -5.66 -60.25
N LEU A 108 -0.20 -4.89 -59.95
CA LEU A 108 -0.85 -4.85 -58.65
C LEU A 108 -2.24 -5.48 -58.75
N ARG A 109 -2.50 -6.47 -57.91
CA ARG A 109 -3.83 -7.09 -57.78
C ARG A 109 -4.30 -7.03 -56.34
N TYR A 110 -5.58 -6.75 -56.12
CA TYR A 110 -6.21 -6.91 -54.82
C TYR A 110 -6.96 -8.25 -54.75
N ALA A 111 -6.82 -8.95 -53.64
CA ALA A 111 -7.58 -10.13 -53.30
C ALA A 111 -8.28 -9.92 -51.94
N ARG A 112 -9.59 -10.18 -51.90
CA ARG A 112 -10.35 -10.16 -50.65
C ARG A 112 -10.24 -11.53 -49.97
N ALA A 113 -9.57 -11.58 -48.83
CA ALA A 113 -9.54 -12.75 -47.95
C ALA A 113 -9.25 -12.33 -46.50
N ASP A 114 -9.80 -13.06 -45.53
CA ASP A 114 -9.38 -12.96 -44.14
C ASP A 114 -8.28 -13.98 -43.90
N VAL A 115 -7.03 -13.51 -43.75
CA VAL A 115 -5.89 -14.41 -43.52
C VAL A 115 -5.93 -15.08 -42.15
N THR A 116 -6.82 -14.68 -41.23
CA THR A 116 -6.97 -15.36 -39.92
C THR A 116 -7.73 -16.68 -40.02
N ASP A 117 -8.44 -16.91 -41.13
CA ASP A 117 -9.03 -18.20 -41.50
C ASP A 117 -8.02 -19.04 -42.31
N PRO A 118 -7.58 -20.22 -41.81
CA PRO A 118 -6.66 -21.10 -42.53
C PRO A 118 -7.15 -21.55 -43.91
N GLU A 119 -8.46 -21.76 -44.09
CA GLU A 119 -9.02 -22.21 -45.38
C GLU A 119 -8.98 -21.07 -46.40
N ALA A 120 -9.38 -19.86 -45.99
CA ALA A 120 -9.29 -18.66 -46.83
C ALA A 120 -7.83 -18.29 -47.17
N ALA A 121 -6.89 -18.46 -46.22
CA ALA A 121 -5.46 -18.25 -46.47
C ALA A 121 -4.89 -19.28 -47.47
N ALA A 122 -5.25 -20.56 -47.34
CA ALA A 122 -4.85 -21.61 -48.28
C ALA A 122 -5.45 -21.38 -49.68
N ALA A 123 -6.74 -21.03 -49.77
CA ALA A 123 -7.41 -20.70 -51.02
C ALA A 123 -6.77 -19.48 -51.71
N LEU A 124 -6.43 -18.43 -50.95
CA LEU A 124 -5.70 -17.25 -51.44
C LEU A 124 -4.33 -17.64 -52.02
N VAL A 125 -3.52 -18.41 -51.30
CA VAL A 125 -2.19 -18.83 -51.77
C VAL A 125 -2.30 -19.70 -53.02
N ALA A 126 -3.24 -20.64 -53.05
CA ALA A 126 -3.52 -21.47 -54.22
C ALA A 126 -3.96 -20.62 -55.43
N GLU A 127 -4.81 -19.62 -55.22
CA GLU A 127 -5.25 -18.68 -56.26
C GLU A 127 -4.08 -17.85 -56.81
N VAL A 128 -3.18 -17.35 -55.95
CA VAL A 128 -1.98 -16.60 -56.38
C VAL A 128 -1.06 -17.50 -57.21
N VAL A 129 -0.75 -18.71 -56.75
CA VAL A 129 0.08 -19.65 -57.52
C VAL A 129 -0.59 -20.04 -58.85
N ARG A 130 -1.92 -20.22 -58.87
CA ARG A 130 -2.69 -20.55 -60.08
C ARG A 130 -2.71 -19.42 -61.12
N THR A 131 -2.71 -18.16 -60.69
CA THR A 131 -2.87 -16.99 -61.57
C THR A 131 -1.56 -16.32 -61.94
N GLU A 132 -0.62 -16.22 -61.00
CA GLU A 132 0.70 -15.62 -61.22
C GLU A 132 1.78 -16.65 -61.60
N GLY A 133 1.49 -17.95 -61.44
CA GLY A 133 2.36 -19.08 -61.76
C GLY A 133 3.34 -19.48 -60.65
N ALA A 134 3.59 -18.60 -59.68
CA ALA A 134 4.47 -18.82 -58.54
C ALA A 134 4.14 -17.88 -57.37
N LEU A 135 4.72 -18.17 -56.19
CA LEU A 135 4.78 -17.24 -55.07
C LEU A 135 6.21 -17.28 -54.51
N HIS A 136 6.86 -16.12 -54.49
CA HIS A 136 8.28 -15.94 -54.16
C HIS A 136 8.50 -15.30 -52.78
N GLY A 137 7.51 -14.61 -52.21
CA GLY A 137 7.61 -14.17 -50.83
C GLY A 137 6.32 -13.65 -50.23
N VAL A 138 6.27 -13.65 -48.91
CA VAL A 138 5.12 -13.16 -48.11
C VAL A 138 5.58 -12.02 -47.21
N PHE A 139 4.83 -10.93 -47.22
CA PHE A 139 4.99 -9.80 -46.31
C PHE A 139 3.72 -9.64 -45.47
N HIS A 140 3.82 -9.98 -44.19
CA HIS A 140 2.71 -9.95 -43.25
C HIS A 140 2.67 -8.63 -42.49
N ALA A 141 1.95 -7.66 -43.06
CA ALA A 141 1.70 -6.33 -42.51
C ALA A 141 0.27 -6.16 -41.93
N ALA A 142 -0.45 -7.27 -41.70
CA ALA A 142 -1.78 -7.22 -41.12
C ALA A 142 -1.72 -6.90 -39.61
N GLY A 143 -2.60 -6.03 -39.15
CA GLY A 143 -2.69 -5.65 -37.75
C GLY A 143 -3.86 -4.69 -37.51
N VAL A 144 -4.35 -4.69 -36.27
CA VAL A 144 -5.34 -3.76 -35.74
C VAL A 144 -4.83 -3.30 -34.38
N VAL A 145 -5.16 -2.07 -33.99
CA VAL A 145 -4.95 -1.54 -32.63
C VAL A 145 -6.30 -1.18 -32.02
N ARG A 146 -6.42 -1.38 -30.71
CA ARG A 146 -7.61 -1.07 -29.91
C ARG A 146 -7.12 -0.48 -28.59
N ASP A 147 -6.60 0.74 -28.61
CA ASP A 147 -5.83 1.25 -27.47
C ASP A 147 -6.70 1.36 -26.20
N GLY A 148 -6.21 0.80 -25.09
CA GLY A 148 -6.95 0.73 -23.83
C GLY A 148 -6.18 -0.03 -22.75
N TYR A 149 -6.22 0.47 -21.52
CA TYR A 149 -5.58 -0.18 -20.38
C TYR A 149 -6.17 -1.58 -20.14
N LEU A 150 -5.30 -2.57 -19.96
CA LEU A 150 -5.66 -3.99 -19.85
C LEU A 150 -6.79 -4.27 -18.83
N VAL A 151 -6.82 -3.52 -17.72
CA VAL A 151 -7.84 -3.60 -16.65
C VAL A 151 -9.27 -3.27 -17.13
N ARG A 152 -9.42 -2.53 -18.24
CA ARG A 152 -10.71 -2.06 -18.78
C ARG A 152 -10.93 -2.48 -20.24
N LYS A 153 -10.13 -3.40 -20.75
CA LYS A 153 -10.13 -3.77 -22.17
C LYS A 153 -11.13 -4.88 -22.44
N ASP A 154 -11.98 -4.73 -23.45
CA ASP A 154 -12.94 -5.78 -23.81
C ASP A 154 -12.18 -7.02 -24.35
N PRO A 155 -12.50 -8.25 -23.91
CA PRO A 155 -11.88 -9.46 -24.44
C PRO A 155 -11.98 -9.62 -25.97
N ARG A 156 -13.01 -9.03 -26.59
CA ARG A 156 -13.19 -8.98 -28.05
C ARG A 156 -12.19 -8.03 -28.70
N ASP A 157 -11.92 -6.86 -28.11
CA ASP A 157 -10.88 -5.95 -28.59
C ASP A 157 -9.49 -6.61 -28.51
N VAL A 158 -9.22 -7.37 -27.44
CA VAL A 158 -8.00 -8.19 -27.33
C VAL A 158 -7.95 -9.23 -28.45
N ALA A 159 -9.02 -10.00 -28.66
CA ALA A 159 -9.08 -11.00 -29.72
C ALA A 159 -8.87 -10.39 -31.13
N ASP A 160 -9.49 -9.24 -31.40
CA ASP A 160 -9.35 -8.46 -32.65
C ASP A 160 -7.89 -8.03 -32.91
N VAL A 161 -7.15 -7.64 -31.86
CA VAL A 161 -5.74 -7.24 -31.94
C VAL A 161 -4.82 -8.44 -32.12
N LEU A 162 -5.08 -9.55 -31.42
CA LEU A 162 -4.28 -10.76 -31.49
C LEU A 162 -4.45 -11.52 -32.82
N ALA A 163 -5.68 -11.66 -33.30
CA ALA A 163 -6.03 -12.52 -34.44
C ALA A 163 -5.18 -12.29 -35.71
N PRO A 164 -5.04 -11.06 -36.26
CA PRO A 164 -4.29 -10.86 -37.51
C PRO A 164 -2.82 -11.29 -37.40
N LYS A 165 -2.16 -10.97 -36.27
CA LYS A 165 -0.72 -11.24 -36.08
C LYS A 165 -0.43 -12.67 -35.62
N ILE A 166 -1.33 -13.30 -34.87
CA ILE A 166 -1.12 -14.67 -34.36
C ILE A 166 -1.68 -15.71 -35.32
N LEU A 167 -2.98 -15.64 -35.64
CA LEU A 167 -3.64 -16.60 -36.52
C LEU A 167 -3.22 -16.37 -37.97
N GLY A 168 -3.18 -15.12 -38.42
CA GLY A 168 -2.80 -14.78 -39.79
C GLY A 168 -1.38 -15.18 -40.18
N ALA A 169 -0.40 -15.00 -39.28
CA ALA A 169 0.97 -15.44 -39.52
C ALA A 169 1.09 -16.97 -39.59
N ARG A 170 0.34 -17.70 -38.74
CA ARG A 170 0.28 -19.18 -38.77
C ARG A 170 -0.35 -19.70 -40.05
N ALA A 171 -1.55 -19.22 -40.37
CA ALA A 171 -2.30 -19.63 -41.55
C ALA A 171 -1.50 -19.40 -42.85
N LEU A 172 -0.82 -18.26 -42.98
CA LEU A 172 0.03 -17.98 -44.14
C LEU A 172 1.29 -18.87 -44.20
N ASP A 173 1.91 -19.21 -43.06
CA ASP A 173 3.06 -20.15 -43.05
C ASP A 173 2.64 -21.59 -43.36
N GLU A 174 1.49 -22.02 -42.84
CA GLU A 174 0.92 -23.34 -43.13
C GLU A 174 0.51 -23.45 -44.61
N ALA A 175 -0.16 -22.43 -45.16
CA ALA A 175 -0.53 -22.34 -46.58
C ALA A 175 0.67 -22.25 -47.54
N THR A 176 1.82 -21.71 -47.11
CA THR A 176 3.03 -21.58 -47.92
C THR A 176 4.12 -22.60 -47.59
N ALA A 177 3.83 -23.58 -46.72
CA ALA A 177 4.83 -24.48 -46.13
C ALA A 177 5.73 -25.19 -47.15
N ALA A 178 5.14 -25.68 -48.25
CA ALA A 178 5.82 -26.43 -49.31
C ALA A 178 6.25 -25.55 -50.51
N LEU A 179 6.02 -24.24 -50.48
CA LEU A 179 6.38 -23.34 -51.57
C LEU A 179 7.83 -22.86 -51.41
N PRO A 180 8.62 -22.77 -52.50
CA PRO A 180 10.02 -22.37 -52.47
C PRO A 180 10.15 -20.83 -52.34
N LEU A 181 9.65 -20.27 -51.24
CA LEU A 181 9.76 -18.84 -50.95
C LEU A 181 11.24 -18.42 -50.84
N ASP A 182 11.52 -17.17 -51.21
CA ASP A 182 12.77 -16.46 -50.92
C ASP A 182 12.73 -15.78 -49.55
N ALA A 183 11.56 -15.26 -49.13
CA ALA A 183 11.36 -14.71 -47.80
C ALA A 183 9.93 -14.80 -47.26
N PHE A 184 9.84 -14.80 -45.94
CA PHE A 184 8.63 -14.67 -45.15
C PHE A 184 8.87 -13.61 -44.07
N VAL A 185 8.27 -12.43 -44.26
CA VAL A 185 8.59 -11.20 -43.53
C VAL A 185 7.42 -10.80 -42.65
N LEU A 186 7.69 -10.54 -41.37
CA LEU A 186 6.69 -10.15 -40.37
C LEU A 186 6.92 -8.70 -39.95
N PHE A 187 5.86 -7.90 -39.99
CA PHE A 187 5.89 -6.53 -39.47
C PHE A 187 5.49 -6.54 -38.00
N SER A 188 6.49 -6.70 -37.14
CA SER A 188 6.39 -6.54 -35.70
C SER A 188 6.49 -5.05 -35.32
N SER A 189 6.51 -4.73 -34.02
CA SER A 189 6.59 -3.36 -33.51
C SER A 189 7.58 -3.26 -32.35
N VAL A 190 8.24 -2.11 -32.21
CA VAL A 190 9.12 -1.79 -31.07
C VAL A 190 8.41 -1.92 -29.71
N ALA A 191 7.08 -1.78 -29.69
CA ALA A 191 6.24 -2.04 -28.52
C ALA A 191 6.36 -3.48 -27.97
N ALA A 192 6.82 -4.45 -28.78
CA ALA A 192 7.16 -5.80 -28.31
C ALA A 192 8.40 -5.86 -27.39
N VAL A 193 9.18 -4.78 -27.34
CA VAL A 193 10.44 -4.69 -26.58
C VAL A 193 10.35 -3.65 -25.46
N THR A 194 9.86 -2.45 -25.75
CA THR A 194 9.73 -1.35 -24.78
C THR A 194 8.38 -1.30 -24.08
N GLY A 195 7.37 -1.99 -24.62
CA GLY A 195 5.97 -1.75 -24.27
C GLY A 195 5.44 -0.42 -24.81
N ASN A 196 4.13 -0.20 -24.63
CA ASN A 196 3.42 1.06 -24.86
C ASN A 196 2.20 1.10 -23.93
N LEU A 197 1.84 2.28 -23.41
CA LEU A 197 0.65 2.45 -22.57
C LEU A 197 -0.63 2.11 -23.36
N GLY A 198 -1.52 1.31 -22.77
CA GLY A 198 -2.77 0.88 -23.41
C GLY A 198 -2.63 -0.19 -24.52
N GLN A 199 -1.41 -0.68 -24.78
CA GLN A 199 -1.10 -1.58 -25.91
C GLN A 199 -0.54 -2.95 -25.47
N SER A 200 -0.92 -3.47 -24.29
CA SER A 200 -0.37 -4.72 -23.72
C SER A 200 -0.60 -5.96 -24.60
N ASP A 201 -1.79 -6.08 -25.18
CA ASP A 201 -2.18 -7.11 -26.14
C ASP A 201 -1.47 -6.95 -27.51
N TYR A 202 -1.33 -5.71 -27.99
CA TYR A 202 -0.59 -5.41 -29.21
C TYR A 202 0.91 -5.74 -29.04
N ALA A 203 1.51 -5.38 -27.90
CA ALA A 203 2.88 -5.76 -27.55
C ALA A 203 3.05 -7.29 -27.52
N PHE A 204 2.10 -8.03 -26.92
CA PHE A 204 2.08 -9.49 -26.93
C PHE A 204 1.95 -10.07 -28.35
N ALA A 205 1.06 -9.55 -29.18
CA ALA A 205 0.85 -9.99 -30.56
C ALA A 205 2.11 -9.82 -31.42
N ASN A 206 2.85 -8.73 -31.23
CA ASN A 206 4.12 -8.48 -31.91
C ASN A 206 5.26 -9.35 -31.33
N GLY A 207 5.31 -9.55 -30.01
CA GLY A 207 6.24 -10.49 -29.39
C GLY A 207 6.03 -11.95 -29.82
N PHE A 208 4.78 -12.33 -30.15
CA PHE A 208 4.49 -13.61 -30.80
C PHE A 208 5.13 -13.70 -32.19
N LEU A 209 5.03 -12.65 -33.04
CA LEU A 209 5.67 -12.64 -34.36
C LEU A 209 7.18 -12.86 -34.27
N ASP A 210 7.84 -12.28 -33.28
CA ASP A 210 9.29 -12.42 -33.07
C ASP A 210 9.68 -13.85 -32.65
N GLY A 211 8.91 -14.45 -31.73
CA GLY A 211 9.08 -15.86 -31.36
C GLY A 211 8.74 -16.81 -32.50
N PHE A 212 7.72 -16.49 -33.29
CA PHE A 212 7.30 -17.23 -34.47
C PHE A 212 8.37 -17.19 -35.57
N ALA A 213 9.00 -16.03 -35.82
CA ALA A 213 10.10 -15.91 -36.77
C ALA A 213 11.28 -16.80 -36.39
N THR A 214 11.68 -16.77 -35.11
CA THR A 214 12.72 -17.63 -34.54
C THR A 214 12.38 -19.12 -34.76
N ARG A 215 11.14 -19.52 -34.47
CA ARG A 215 10.65 -20.89 -34.67
C ARG A 215 10.69 -21.30 -36.14
N ARG A 216 10.12 -20.49 -37.03
CA ARG A 216 10.05 -20.76 -38.48
C ARG A 216 11.44 -20.83 -39.12
N ALA A 217 12.38 -19.98 -38.71
CA ALA A 217 13.77 -20.09 -39.19
C ALA A 217 14.41 -21.45 -38.81
N GLY A 218 14.13 -21.96 -37.61
CA GLY A 218 14.51 -23.33 -37.21
C GLY A 218 13.83 -24.43 -38.04
N GLN A 219 12.66 -24.16 -38.63
CA GLN A 219 12.02 -25.06 -39.60
C GLN A 219 12.68 -24.97 -40.99
N VAL A 220 13.06 -23.76 -41.42
CA VAL A 220 13.81 -23.54 -42.67
C VAL A 220 15.18 -24.23 -42.60
N ALA A 221 15.90 -24.11 -41.48
CA ALA A 221 17.17 -24.79 -41.25
C ALA A 221 17.05 -26.34 -41.26
N ARG A 222 15.84 -26.87 -41.00
CA ARG A 222 15.53 -28.31 -41.09
C ARG A 222 14.91 -28.72 -42.43
N GLY A 223 14.74 -27.80 -43.38
CA GLY A 223 14.12 -28.06 -44.69
C GLY A 223 12.59 -28.26 -44.65
N GLU A 224 11.92 -27.97 -43.53
CA GLU A 224 10.46 -28.06 -43.37
C GLU A 224 9.70 -26.82 -43.91
N ARG A 225 10.46 -25.78 -44.25
CA ARG A 225 10.00 -24.47 -44.76
C ARG A 225 11.05 -23.90 -45.69
N HIS A 226 10.65 -22.94 -46.52
CA HIS A 226 11.58 -22.21 -47.39
C HIS A 226 11.57 -20.70 -47.11
N GLY A 227 12.63 -20.04 -47.58
CA GLY A 227 12.79 -18.60 -47.55
C GLY A 227 13.30 -18.03 -46.23
N ARG A 228 14.06 -16.95 -46.35
CA ARG A 228 14.53 -16.15 -45.23
C ARG A 228 13.35 -15.73 -44.35
N THR A 229 13.40 -16.07 -43.08
CA THR A 229 12.40 -15.56 -42.11
C THR A 229 12.95 -14.31 -41.43
N LEU A 230 12.16 -13.24 -41.39
CA LEU A 230 12.55 -11.98 -40.75
C LEU A 230 11.35 -11.32 -40.06
N SER A 231 11.42 -11.11 -38.75
CA SER A 231 10.57 -10.17 -38.01
C SER A 231 11.32 -8.85 -37.82
N VAL A 232 10.72 -7.75 -38.24
CA VAL A 232 11.25 -6.41 -37.96
C VAL A 232 10.30 -5.71 -36.99
N GLN A 233 10.82 -5.33 -35.83
CA GLN A 233 10.11 -4.55 -34.82
C GLN A 233 10.22 -3.07 -35.22
N TRP A 234 9.20 -2.58 -35.91
CA TRP A 234 9.20 -1.22 -36.46
C TRP A 234 8.83 -0.16 -35.41
N PRO A 235 9.39 1.06 -35.52
CA PRO A 235 8.82 2.24 -34.87
C PRO A 235 7.53 2.67 -35.61
N LEU A 236 6.91 3.77 -35.18
CA LEU A 236 5.78 4.37 -35.91
C LEU A 236 6.21 4.74 -37.34
N TRP A 237 5.40 4.40 -38.35
CA TRP A 237 5.64 4.79 -39.74
C TRP A 237 4.89 6.07 -40.08
N ASP A 238 5.56 6.99 -40.78
CA ASP A 238 4.92 8.13 -41.44
C ASP A 238 4.25 7.67 -42.75
N VAL A 239 3.02 7.16 -42.61
CA VAL A 239 2.17 6.70 -43.72
C VAL A 239 0.69 7.00 -43.44
N PRO A 240 -0.14 7.14 -44.49
CA PRO A 240 -1.59 7.33 -44.32
C PRO A 240 -2.23 6.23 -43.48
N GLY A 241 -3.00 6.64 -42.46
CA GLY A 241 -3.65 5.74 -41.49
C GLY A 241 -2.82 5.36 -40.26
N MET A 242 -1.60 5.91 -40.10
CA MET A 242 -0.75 5.70 -38.92
C MET A 242 -0.28 7.03 -38.30
N SER A 243 -1.22 7.97 -38.11
CA SER A 243 -0.98 9.28 -37.48
C SER A 243 -1.36 9.27 -36.00
N ILE A 244 -0.52 9.86 -35.15
CA ILE A 244 -0.87 10.27 -33.77
C ILE A 244 -0.77 11.80 -33.64
N PRO A 245 -1.46 12.45 -32.69
CA PRO A 245 -1.50 13.91 -32.59
C PRO A 245 -0.13 14.53 -32.29
N GLU A 246 0.16 15.70 -32.86
CA GLU A 246 1.43 16.43 -32.71
C GLU A 246 1.94 16.55 -31.24
N PRO A 247 1.09 16.91 -30.24
CA PRO A 247 1.56 17.00 -28.85
C PRO A 247 2.00 15.66 -28.26
N VAL A 248 1.49 14.54 -28.78
CA VAL A 248 1.92 13.19 -28.38
C VAL A 248 3.24 12.83 -29.05
N LEU A 249 3.46 13.27 -30.30
CA LEU A 249 4.74 13.10 -31.01
C LEU A 249 5.88 13.83 -30.29
N GLU A 250 5.66 15.08 -29.86
CA GLU A 250 6.66 15.83 -29.08
C GLU A 250 7.05 15.11 -27.79
N VAL A 251 6.06 14.61 -27.03
CA VAL A 251 6.30 13.86 -25.79
C VAL A 251 7.05 12.54 -26.05
N VAL A 252 6.69 11.79 -27.10
CA VAL A 252 7.38 10.55 -27.48
C VAL A 252 8.83 10.84 -27.90
N ALA A 253 9.06 11.88 -28.71
CA ALA A 253 10.39 12.29 -29.14
C ALA A 253 11.28 12.73 -27.96
N GLN A 254 10.73 13.50 -27.00
CA GLN A 254 11.46 13.94 -25.81
C GLN A 254 11.86 12.80 -24.87
N HIS A 255 10.98 11.81 -24.64
CA HIS A 255 11.21 10.74 -23.66
C HIS A 255 11.90 9.50 -24.22
N THR A 256 11.83 9.28 -25.53
CA THR A 256 12.38 8.07 -26.18
C THR A 256 13.38 8.37 -27.29
N GLY A 257 13.44 9.61 -27.80
CA GLY A 257 14.19 9.95 -29.00
C GLY A 257 13.54 9.47 -30.30
N MET A 258 12.46 8.68 -30.28
CA MET A 258 11.82 8.17 -31.49
C MET A 258 11.11 9.27 -32.28
N ALA A 259 11.29 9.24 -33.60
CA ALA A 259 10.54 10.04 -34.58
C ALA A 259 9.78 9.11 -35.55
N PRO A 260 8.66 9.56 -36.16
CA PRO A 260 7.98 8.83 -37.23
C PRO A 260 8.96 8.48 -38.37
N LEU A 261 8.98 7.21 -38.77
CA LEU A 261 9.86 6.69 -39.80
C LEU A 261 9.31 6.99 -41.20
N PRO A 262 10.00 7.80 -42.03
CA PRO A 262 9.56 8.06 -43.40
C PRO A 262 9.56 6.77 -44.22
N ALA A 263 8.50 6.55 -45.01
CA ALA A 263 8.28 5.28 -45.70
C ALA A 263 9.47 4.84 -46.57
N ALA A 264 10.10 5.76 -47.30
CA ALA A 264 11.28 5.48 -48.13
C ALA A 264 12.50 5.01 -47.31
N VAL A 265 12.69 5.55 -46.09
CA VAL A 265 13.77 5.14 -45.17
C VAL A 265 13.51 3.74 -44.62
N GLY A 266 12.26 3.46 -44.22
CA GLY A 266 11.86 2.14 -43.73
C GLY A 266 11.99 1.04 -44.78
N LEU A 267 11.57 1.33 -46.02
CA LEU A 267 11.69 0.40 -47.15
C LEU A 267 13.16 0.15 -47.53
N ALA A 268 13.99 1.20 -47.61
CA ALA A 268 15.42 1.06 -47.86
C ALA A 268 16.13 0.27 -46.75
N ALA A 269 15.69 0.39 -45.49
CA ALA A 269 16.19 -0.44 -44.39
C ALA A 269 15.73 -1.91 -44.53
N LEU A 270 14.47 -2.16 -44.89
CA LEU A 270 13.95 -3.51 -45.11
C LEU A 270 14.78 -4.29 -46.15
N GLU A 271 15.16 -3.67 -47.27
CA GLU A 271 16.01 -4.34 -48.27
C GLU A 271 17.36 -4.77 -47.70
N ARG A 272 18.00 -3.87 -46.94
CA ARG A 272 19.31 -4.11 -46.30
C ARG A 272 19.23 -5.21 -45.25
N LEU A 273 18.12 -5.31 -44.53
CA LEU A 273 17.87 -6.38 -43.56
C LEU A 273 17.62 -7.73 -44.26
N LEU A 274 16.84 -7.75 -45.35
CA LEU A 274 16.59 -8.97 -46.13
C LEU A 274 17.84 -9.48 -46.87
N ALA A 275 18.77 -8.58 -47.18
CA ALA A 275 20.04 -8.85 -47.87
C ALA A 275 21.16 -9.45 -47.00
N ALA A 276 21.04 -9.42 -45.67
CA ALA A 276 22.19 -9.61 -44.77
C ALA A 276 22.11 -10.89 -43.93
N ASP A 277 23.18 -11.66 -43.85
CA ASP A 277 23.24 -12.86 -43.00
C ASP A 277 23.28 -12.44 -41.51
N GLY A 278 22.11 -12.36 -40.90
CA GLY A 278 21.86 -11.70 -39.62
C GLY A 278 20.57 -12.19 -38.96
N PRO A 279 20.26 -11.74 -37.73
CA PRO A 279 19.25 -12.36 -36.89
C PRO A 279 17.83 -12.29 -37.47
N GLU A 280 17.03 -13.28 -37.09
CA GLU A 280 15.63 -13.46 -37.49
C GLU A 280 14.70 -12.38 -36.93
N VAL A 281 15.14 -11.67 -35.88
CA VAL A 281 14.40 -10.59 -35.21
C VAL A 281 15.30 -9.37 -35.11
N VAL A 282 14.85 -8.24 -35.63
CA VAL A 282 15.60 -6.97 -35.63
C VAL A 282 14.73 -5.82 -35.14
N SER A 283 15.21 -5.08 -34.14
CA SER A 283 14.63 -3.79 -33.75
C SER A 283 15.16 -2.67 -34.65
N LEU A 284 14.27 -1.90 -35.26
CA LEU A 284 14.65 -0.70 -36.00
C LEU A 284 14.28 0.55 -35.19
N PHE A 285 15.21 1.50 -35.13
CA PHE A 285 15.02 2.78 -34.48
C PHE A 285 15.24 3.93 -35.48
N HIS A 286 14.46 5.00 -35.34
CA HIS A 286 14.58 6.23 -36.12
C HIS A 286 14.36 7.43 -35.21
N GLY A 287 15.23 8.44 -35.28
CA GLY A 287 15.24 9.61 -34.41
C GLY A 287 16.59 9.81 -33.70
N ASP A 288 16.58 10.39 -32.51
CA ASP A 288 17.80 10.69 -31.74
C ASP A 288 18.37 9.45 -31.03
N ALA A 289 19.54 9.02 -31.49
CA ALA A 289 20.21 7.81 -30.98
C ALA A 289 20.77 7.95 -29.56
N ALA A 290 21.01 9.18 -29.07
CA ALA A 290 21.50 9.39 -27.70
C ALA A 290 20.37 9.21 -26.68
N THR A 291 19.24 9.87 -26.90
CA THR A 291 18.02 9.75 -26.08
C THR A 291 17.46 8.34 -26.11
N TRP A 292 17.50 7.66 -27.27
CA TRP A 292 17.10 6.25 -27.34
C TRP A 292 18.02 5.32 -26.55
N ARG A 293 19.34 5.53 -26.56
CA ARG A 293 20.25 4.76 -25.68
C ARG A 293 19.97 5.05 -24.21
N ALA A 294 19.75 6.31 -23.83
CA ALA A 294 19.37 6.66 -22.46
C ALA A 294 18.05 5.98 -22.04
N HIS A 295 17.06 5.95 -22.93
CA HIS A 295 15.79 5.25 -22.73
C HIS A 295 15.98 3.73 -22.58
N LEU A 296 16.76 3.09 -23.46
CA LEU A 296 17.11 1.67 -23.34
C LEU A 296 17.94 1.37 -22.08
N ALA A 297 18.80 2.29 -21.62
CA ALA A 297 19.59 2.13 -20.41
C ALA A 297 18.71 2.25 -19.15
N ALA A 298 17.78 3.21 -19.12
CA ALA A 298 16.78 3.38 -18.06
C ALA A 298 15.84 2.17 -17.97
N LEU A 299 15.42 1.62 -19.11
CA LEU A 299 14.68 0.36 -19.17
C LEU A 299 15.54 -0.86 -18.79
N HIS A 300 16.87 -0.78 -18.90
CA HIS A 300 17.80 -1.91 -18.78
C HIS A 300 17.74 -2.91 -19.96
N LEU A 301 17.55 -2.41 -21.18
CA LEU A 301 17.69 -3.15 -22.43
C LEU A 301 19.11 -3.09 -23.03
N GLU A 302 19.96 -2.15 -22.62
CA GLU A 302 21.33 -2.05 -23.11
C GLU A 302 22.30 -2.99 -22.35
N ARG A 303 23.33 -3.49 -23.05
CA ARG A 303 24.40 -4.32 -22.45
C ARG A 303 25.51 -3.42 -21.88
N PRO A 304 25.87 -3.53 -20.59
CA PRO A 304 26.96 -2.71 -20.01
C PRO A 304 28.29 -2.90 -20.75
N ALA A 305 28.95 -1.79 -21.08
CA ALA A 305 30.17 -1.78 -21.86
C ALA A 305 31.44 -1.95 -21.00
N ALA A 306 31.75 -3.18 -20.60
CA ALA A 306 33.09 -3.54 -20.12
C ALA A 306 33.42 -5.04 -20.30
N ALA A 307 34.70 -5.33 -20.51
CA ALA A 307 35.36 -6.64 -20.53
C ALA A 307 34.98 -7.64 -21.68
N GLY A 308 35.81 -7.60 -22.73
CA GLY A 308 36.38 -8.82 -23.34
C GLY A 308 35.53 -9.59 -24.36
N GLN A 309 36.05 -9.68 -25.60
CA GLN A 309 35.63 -10.72 -26.54
C GLN A 309 36.01 -12.10 -25.97
N VAL A 310 35.01 -12.98 -25.76
CA VAL A 310 35.23 -14.42 -25.67
C VAL A 310 34.57 -15.06 -26.88
N THR A 311 35.40 -15.66 -27.73
CA THR A 311 34.99 -16.32 -28.97
C THR A 311 34.19 -17.59 -28.71
N ALA A 312 33.34 -17.96 -29.67
CA ALA A 312 32.41 -19.07 -29.55
C ALA A 312 33.09 -20.45 -29.40
N ALA A 313 32.54 -21.27 -28.51
CA ALA A 313 32.54 -22.73 -28.60
C ALA A 313 31.34 -23.27 -27.82
N ALA A 314 30.44 -24.00 -28.50
CA ALA A 314 29.28 -24.62 -27.87
C ALA A 314 29.57 -26.08 -27.48
N PRO A 315 29.30 -26.51 -26.24
CA PRO A 315 29.16 -27.92 -25.89
C PRO A 315 27.71 -28.37 -26.05
N ALA A 316 27.50 -29.55 -26.64
CA ALA A 316 26.18 -30.17 -26.75
C ALA A 316 25.65 -30.63 -25.39
N ALA A 317 24.31 -30.63 -25.23
CA ALA A 317 23.65 -31.18 -24.05
C ALA A 317 23.54 -32.71 -24.15
N PRO A 318 23.76 -33.46 -23.05
CA PRO A 318 23.40 -34.87 -22.99
C PRO A 318 21.88 -35.04 -22.77
N ALA A 319 21.32 -36.08 -23.39
CA ALA A 319 19.94 -36.51 -23.13
C ALA A 319 19.83 -37.22 -21.76
N PRO A 320 18.65 -37.21 -21.11
CA PRO A 320 18.42 -37.97 -19.89
C PRO A 320 18.31 -39.48 -20.19
N SER A 321 18.80 -40.31 -19.28
CA SER A 321 18.61 -41.76 -19.30
C SER A 321 17.70 -42.20 -18.15
N ASP A 322 16.80 -43.13 -18.44
CA ASP A 322 15.92 -43.77 -17.45
C ASP A 322 16.68 -44.50 -16.35
N THR A 323 16.08 -44.61 -15.17
CA THR A 323 16.34 -45.71 -14.24
C THR A 323 15.04 -46.00 -13.46
N PRO A 324 14.60 -47.27 -13.33
CA PRO A 324 13.22 -47.57 -12.94
C PRO A 324 13.02 -47.56 -11.42
N VAL A 325 11.89 -47.02 -10.97
CA VAL A 325 11.41 -47.20 -9.60
C VAL A 325 10.35 -48.31 -9.58
N VAL A 326 10.57 -49.29 -8.72
CA VAL A 326 9.71 -50.46 -8.53
C VAL A 326 8.37 -50.05 -7.92
N ALA A 327 7.29 -50.68 -8.36
CA ALA A 327 5.93 -50.35 -7.94
C ALA A 327 5.67 -50.62 -6.45
N SER A 328 5.03 -49.66 -5.79
CA SER A 328 4.20 -49.85 -4.60
C SER A 328 2.91 -49.06 -4.79
N ALA A 329 1.76 -49.67 -4.48
CA ALA A 329 0.45 -49.11 -4.81
C ALA A 329 0.19 -47.75 -4.16
N ASP A 330 -0.30 -46.78 -4.95
CA ASP A 330 -0.50 -45.40 -4.56
C ASP A 330 -1.98 -45.12 -4.22
N PRO A 331 -2.30 -44.54 -3.04
CA PRO A 331 -3.64 -44.07 -2.71
C PRO A 331 -4.24 -43.02 -3.67
N ALA A 332 -3.41 -42.34 -4.48
CA ALA A 332 -3.83 -41.26 -5.37
C ALA A 332 -4.94 -41.65 -6.37
N ALA A 333 -4.95 -42.91 -6.85
CA ALA A 333 -5.93 -43.36 -7.85
C ALA A 333 -7.39 -43.39 -7.34
N ALA A 334 -7.61 -43.35 -6.02
CA ALA A 334 -8.95 -43.27 -5.43
C ALA A 334 -9.52 -41.83 -5.39
N ASP A 335 -8.66 -40.81 -5.32
CA ASP A 335 -9.08 -39.42 -5.18
C ASP A 335 -9.48 -38.79 -6.53
N ASP A 336 -8.80 -39.16 -7.63
CA ASP A 336 -9.17 -38.72 -9.00
C ASP A 336 -10.57 -39.20 -9.40
N GLY A 337 -10.91 -40.46 -9.07
CA GLY A 337 -12.26 -41.00 -9.31
C GLY A 337 -13.34 -40.28 -8.50
N ARG A 338 -13.04 -39.98 -7.22
CA ARG A 338 -13.92 -39.22 -6.33
C ARG A 338 -14.11 -37.77 -6.81
N ARG A 339 -13.06 -37.12 -7.32
CA ARG A 339 -13.13 -35.77 -7.92
C ARG A 339 -14.06 -35.74 -9.13
N ALA A 340 -13.94 -36.71 -10.03
CA ALA A 340 -14.77 -36.79 -11.24
C ALA A 340 -16.27 -37.00 -10.93
N GLU A 341 -16.60 -37.91 -10.00
CA GLU A 341 -17.99 -38.14 -9.57
C GLU A 341 -18.60 -36.88 -8.91
N LEU A 342 -17.80 -36.21 -8.07
CA LEU A 342 -18.22 -35.02 -7.35
C LEU A 342 -18.43 -33.82 -8.30
N ALA A 343 -17.56 -33.66 -9.30
CA ALA A 343 -17.69 -32.63 -10.33
C ALA A 343 -18.99 -32.78 -11.14
N ASP A 344 -19.34 -34.01 -11.53
CA ASP A 344 -20.58 -34.28 -12.27
C ASP A 344 -21.83 -34.02 -11.41
N ARG A 345 -21.82 -34.44 -10.13
CA ARG A 345 -22.91 -34.16 -9.18
C ARG A 345 -23.11 -32.66 -8.95
N VAL A 346 -22.04 -31.93 -8.63
CA VAL A 346 -22.08 -30.45 -8.46
C VAL A 346 -22.60 -29.78 -9.73
N SER A 347 -22.11 -30.16 -10.91
CA SER A 347 -22.53 -29.59 -12.19
C SER A 347 -24.01 -29.81 -12.50
N ARG A 348 -24.55 -31.00 -12.16
CA ARG A 348 -25.99 -31.31 -12.29
C ARG A 348 -26.84 -30.48 -11.31
N THR A 349 -26.50 -30.46 -10.02
CA THR A 349 -27.23 -29.69 -9.01
C THR A 349 -27.24 -28.19 -9.33
N VAL A 350 -26.16 -27.63 -9.89
CA VAL A 350 -26.12 -26.24 -10.37
C VAL A 350 -27.03 -26.03 -11.58
N ALA A 351 -26.93 -26.90 -12.61
CA ALA A 351 -27.74 -26.83 -13.82
C ALA A 351 -29.26 -26.89 -13.53
N ASP A 352 -29.66 -27.81 -12.66
CA ASP A 352 -31.05 -27.99 -12.21
C ASP A 352 -31.55 -26.85 -11.32
N THR A 353 -30.66 -26.03 -10.75
CA THR A 353 -31.00 -24.86 -9.93
C THR A 353 -31.13 -23.58 -10.75
N ILE A 354 -30.36 -23.46 -11.84
CA ILE A 354 -30.48 -22.33 -12.79
C ILE A 354 -31.41 -22.62 -13.98
N GLY A 355 -32.05 -23.79 -14.01
CA GLY A 355 -33.01 -24.16 -15.06
C GLY A 355 -32.39 -24.38 -16.43
N ARG A 356 -31.14 -24.87 -16.51
CA ARG A 356 -30.41 -25.10 -17.76
C ARG A 356 -30.04 -26.58 -17.93
N PRO A 357 -29.83 -27.07 -19.17
CA PRO A 357 -29.43 -28.46 -19.39
C PRO A 357 -28.08 -28.78 -18.74
N ALA A 358 -27.98 -29.92 -18.06
CA ALA A 358 -26.72 -30.49 -17.61
C ALA A 358 -25.77 -30.68 -18.82
N GLY A 359 -24.55 -30.16 -18.70
CA GLY A 359 -23.59 -30.04 -19.81
C GLY A 359 -23.51 -28.65 -20.46
N SER A 360 -24.40 -27.71 -20.12
CA SER A 360 -24.33 -26.31 -20.59
C SER A 360 -23.52 -25.37 -19.68
N ILE A 361 -22.81 -25.93 -18.71
CA ILE A 361 -21.98 -25.25 -17.70
C ILE A 361 -20.65 -26.03 -17.65
N GLY A 362 -19.53 -25.36 -17.96
CA GLY A 362 -18.20 -25.94 -17.76
C GLY A 362 -17.69 -25.67 -16.33
N GLY A 363 -16.76 -26.50 -15.83
CA GLY A 363 -16.21 -26.36 -14.47
C GLY A 363 -15.64 -24.96 -14.17
N HIS A 364 -15.00 -24.31 -15.15
CA HIS A 364 -14.47 -22.95 -15.08
C HIS A 364 -15.52 -21.82 -15.30
N THR A 365 -16.82 -22.12 -15.34
CA THR A 365 -17.85 -21.08 -15.55
C THR A 365 -18.01 -20.27 -14.27
N SER A 366 -17.82 -18.96 -14.35
CA SER A 366 -17.84 -18.11 -13.15
C SER A 366 -19.25 -17.92 -12.62
N LEU A 367 -19.43 -18.08 -11.29
CA LEU A 367 -20.73 -17.95 -10.61
C LEU A 367 -21.37 -16.56 -10.85
N GLU A 368 -20.56 -15.50 -10.86
CA GLU A 368 -20.93 -14.13 -11.25
C GLU A 368 -21.56 -14.07 -12.65
N SER A 369 -20.98 -14.77 -13.63
CA SER A 369 -21.45 -14.77 -15.03
C SER A 369 -22.74 -15.57 -15.26
N MET A 370 -23.19 -16.35 -14.26
CA MET A 370 -24.42 -17.12 -14.30
C MET A 370 -25.63 -16.38 -13.69
N GLY A 371 -25.45 -15.14 -13.20
CA GLY A 371 -26.54 -14.30 -12.72
C GLY A 371 -27.20 -14.79 -11.43
N LEU A 372 -26.48 -15.56 -10.61
CA LEU A 372 -26.97 -16.11 -9.35
C LEU A 372 -27.17 -15.00 -8.31
N ASP A 373 -28.42 -14.72 -7.96
CA ASP A 373 -28.77 -13.84 -6.84
C ASP A 373 -28.68 -14.54 -5.47
N SER A 374 -28.82 -13.78 -4.38
CA SER A 374 -28.75 -14.30 -3.01
C SER A 374 -29.83 -15.34 -2.66
N VAL A 375 -30.93 -15.41 -3.43
CA VAL A 375 -31.98 -16.44 -3.27
C VAL A 375 -31.56 -17.71 -3.98
N MET A 376 -31.03 -17.60 -5.21
CA MET A 376 -30.46 -18.73 -5.96
C MET A 376 -29.23 -19.33 -5.26
N ILE A 377 -28.35 -18.52 -4.65
CA ILE A 377 -27.20 -19.02 -3.87
C ILE A 377 -27.66 -19.82 -2.65
N ARG A 378 -28.71 -19.37 -1.93
CA ARG A 378 -29.28 -20.11 -0.80
C ARG A 378 -29.98 -21.40 -1.25
N ALA A 379 -30.70 -21.37 -2.37
CA ALA A 379 -31.32 -22.57 -2.95
C ALA A 379 -30.26 -23.60 -3.41
N LEU A 380 -29.17 -23.12 -4.03
CA LEU A 380 -28.05 -23.93 -4.47
C LEU A 380 -27.29 -24.56 -3.30
N ALA A 381 -26.98 -23.79 -2.25
CA ALA A 381 -26.36 -24.29 -1.03
C ALA A 381 -27.21 -25.36 -0.33
N SER A 382 -28.54 -25.14 -0.26
CA SER A 382 -29.49 -26.10 0.32
C SER A 382 -29.52 -27.43 -0.48
N ARG A 383 -29.53 -27.36 -1.81
CA ARG A 383 -29.48 -28.55 -2.67
C ARG A 383 -28.13 -29.27 -2.62
N LEU A 384 -27.01 -28.55 -2.70
CA LEU A 384 -25.67 -29.14 -2.54
C LEU A 384 -25.51 -29.82 -1.17
N SER A 385 -26.05 -29.22 -0.10
CA SER A 385 -26.11 -29.81 1.24
C SER A 385 -26.92 -31.11 1.30
N ALA A 386 -27.99 -31.24 0.51
CA ALA A 386 -28.83 -32.44 0.46
C ALA A 386 -28.30 -33.53 -0.48
N GLU A 387 -27.65 -33.14 -1.60
CA GLU A 387 -27.32 -34.03 -2.72
C GLU A 387 -25.83 -34.38 -2.83
N VAL A 388 -24.94 -33.61 -2.18
CA VAL A 388 -23.48 -33.68 -2.40
C VAL A 388 -22.71 -33.80 -1.09
N ALA A 389 -22.69 -32.74 -0.28
CA ALA A 389 -21.97 -32.61 0.98
C ALA A 389 -22.45 -31.34 1.70
N PRO A 390 -22.30 -31.18 3.03
CA PRO A 390 -22.71 -29.97 3.74
C PRO A 390 -22.01 -28.71 3.17
N VAL A 391 -22.76 -27.85 2.49
CA VAL A 391 -22.29 -26.60 1.88
C VAL A 391 -23.19 -25.46 2.31
N GLY A 392 -22.68 -24.56 3.14
CA GLY A 392 -23.41 -23.34 3.49
C GLY A 392 -23.31 -22.27 2.40
N PRO A 393 -24.30 -21.35 2.30
CA PRO A 393 -24.28 -20.27 1.30
C PRO A 393 -23.03 -19.40 1.37
N GLU A 394 -22.47 -19.19 2.57
CA GLU A 394 -21.22 -18.47 2.84
C GLU A 394 -20.00 -19.02 2.08
N MET A 395 -19.94 -20.34 1.83
CA MET A 395 -18.88 -20.96 1.04
C MET A 395 -18.96 -20.55 -0.45
N LEU A 396 -20.17 -20.41 -0.99
CA LEU A 396 -20.41 -20.13 -2.40
C LEU A 396 -20.04 -18.69 -2.80
N PHE A 397 -20.16 -17.72 -1.89
CA PHE A 397 -19.79 -16.32 -2.15
C PHE A 397 -18.28 -16.13 -2.40
N GLY A 398 -17.43 -17.01 -1.84
CA GLY A 398 -15.97 -16.92 -1.94
C GLY A 398 -15.32 -17.66 -3.10
N LEU A 399 -16.10 -18.37 -3.94
CA LEU A 399 -15.60 -19.27 -4.99
C LEU A 399 -15.66 -18.63 -6.38
N ARG A 400 -14.66 -18.88 -7.22
CA ARG A 400 -14.55 -18.28 -8.55
C ARG A 400 -15.36 -19.03 -9.61
N ASP A 401 -15.38 -20.35 -9.50
CA ASP A 401 -15.97 -21.31 -10.43
C ASP A 401 -16.33 -22.63 -9.72
N LEU A 402 -16.82 -23.63 -10.46
CA LEU A 402 -17.28 -24.91 -9.90
C LEU A 402 -16.14 -25.90 -9.65
N ASP A 403 -15.01 -25.79 -10.36
CA ASP A 403 -13.83 -26.62 -10.09
C ASP A 403 -13.23 -26.29 -8.71
N GLU A 404 -13.19 -25.01 -8.33
CA GLU A 404 -12.72 -24.58 -7.00
C GLU A 404 -13.61 -25.10 -5.86
N LEU A 405 -14.93 -25.25 -6.10
CA LEU A 405 -15.85 -25.91 -5.16
C LEU A 405 -15.53 -27.41 -5.04
N VAL A 406 -15.33 -28.09 -6.16
CA VAL A 406 -15.06 -29.54 -6.20
C VAL A 406 -13.73 -29.86 -5.54
N ASP A 407 -12.66 -29.11 -5.85
CA ASP A 407 -11.34 -29.29 -5.22
C ASP A 407 -11.41 -29.14 -3.70
N HIS A 408 -12.20 -28.18 -3.20
CA HIS A 408 -12.41 -27.98 -1.78
C HIS A 408 -13.19 -29.15 -1.13
N LEU A 409 -14.25 -29.65 -1.77
CA LEU A 409 -15.05 -30.77 -1.26
C LEU A 409 -14.33 -32.13 -1.36
N VAL A 410 -13.37 -32.29 -2.26
CA VAL A 410 -12.46 -33.44 -2.28
C VAL A 410 -11.48 -33.37 -1.09
N ALA A 411 -10.90 -32.20 -0.83
CA ALA A 411 -9.98 -31.98 0.28
C ALA A 411 -10.65 -32.13 1.67
N ALA A 412 -11.96 -31.85 1.76
CA ALA A 412 -12.75 -32.14 2.96
C ALA A 412 -12.94 -33.67 3.15
N ARG A 413 -12.47 -34.20 4.29
CA ARG A 413 -12.72 -35.60 4.67
C ARG A 413 -14.20 -35.79 5.06
N PRO A 414 -14.87 -36.85 4.59
CA PRO A 414 -16.30 -37.05 4.86
C PRO A 414 -16.56 -37.49 6.30
N VAL A 415 -17.61 -36.93 6.90
CA VAL A 415 -18.30 -37.50 8.07
C VAL A 415 -19.16 -38.67 7.58
N PRO A 416 -19.29 -39.80 8.32
CA PRO A 416 -20.06 -40.95 7.85
C PRO A 416 -21.56 -40.64 7.84
N VAL A 417 -22.21 -40.80 6.69
CA VAL A 417 -23.68 -40.84 6.56
C VAL A 417 -24.12 -42.31 6.53
N ALA A 418 -25.12 -42.66 7.33
CA ALA A 418 -25.60 -44.04 7.43
C ALA A 418 -26.49 -44.43 6.22
N GLU A 419 -26.22 -45.59 5.62
CA GLU A 419 -27.02 -46.12 4.50
C GLU A 419 -28.35 -46.75 4.96
N PRO A 420 -29.46 -46.51 4.25
CA PRO A 420 -30.67 -47.32 4.34
C PRO A 420 -30.60 -48.52 3.37
N ALA A 421 -30.69 -49.74 3.91
CA ALA A 421 -30.62 -50.97 3.13
C ALA A 421 -31.85 -51.20 2.22
N THR A 422 -31.64 -51.82 1.04
CA THR A 422 -32.70 -52.41 0.20
C THR A 422 -32.33 -53.83 -0.28
N PRO A 423 -33.32 -54.71 -0.55
CA PRO A 423 -33.11 -56.16 -0.63
C PRO A 423 -32.73 -56.71 -2.03
N ALA A 424 -32.28 -57.97 -2.06
CA ALA A 424 -31.67 -58.64 -3.21
C ALA A 424 -32.60 -59.63 -3.98
N VAL A 425 -32.01 -60.41 -4.93
CA VAL A 425 -32.47 -61.69 -5.59
C VAL A 425 -32.84 -61.54 -7.11
N PRO A 426 -32.44 -62.48 -8.04
CA PRO A 426 -31.44 -62.15 -9.09
C PRO A 426 -31.80 -62.55 -10.58
N PRO A 427 -31.08 -63.39 -11.39
CA PRO A 427 -30.26 -62.90 -12.52
C PRO A 427 -30.38 -63.58 -13.92
N ALA A 428 -29.64 -63.02 -14.90
CA ALA A 428 -29.02 -63.64 -16.10
C ALA A 428 -29.93 -63.98 -17.34
N PRO A 429 -29.40 -64.37 -18.55
CA PRO A 429 -28.00 -64.41 -19.04
C PRO A 429 -27.69 -63.89 -20.49
N ALA A 430 -26.40 -63.54 -20.70
CA ALA A 430 -25.47 -63.82 -21.83
C ALA A 430 -25.76 -63.58 -23.34
N ALA A 431 -24.77 -62.95 -24.00
CA ALA A 431 -24.27 -63.25 -25.36
C ALA A 431 -22.74 -62.93 -25.45
N THR A 432 -22.13 -62.88 -26.64
CA THR A 432 -20.84 -63.63 -26.87
C THR A 432 -19.98 -63.22 -28.08
N ALA A 433 -18.69 -63.65 -28.06
CA ALA A 433 -17.70 -63.76 -29.18
C ALA A 433 -17.06 -62.43 -29.72
N ALA A 434 -15.87 -62.37 -30.38
CA ALA A 434 -14.65 -63.21 -30.47
C ALA A 434 -13.55 -62.49 -31.35
N THR A 435 -12.28 -62.88 -31.56
CA THR A 435 -11.13 -63.35 -30.72
C THR A 435 -9.82 -63.31 -31.59
N VAL A 436 -8.62 -63.38 -30.96
CA VAL A 436 -7.26 -63.88 -31.43
C VAL A 436 -6.21 -63.08 -32.26
N PHE A 437 -4.95 -63.29 -31.80
CA PHE A 437 -3.61 -63.41 -32.46
C PHE A 437 -2.68 -62.20 -32.77
N ALA A 438 -1.46 -62.28 -32.21
CA ALA A 438 -0.17 -61.68 -32.67
C ALA A 438 0.68 -62.79 -33.38
N PRO A 439 1.93 -62.63 -33.91
CA PRO A 439 3.15 -62.17 -33.18
C PRO A 439 4.35 -61.56 -34.01
N VAL A 440 5.53 -61.46 -33.35
CA VAL A 440 6.95 -61.53 -33.87
C VAL A 440 7.80 -60.22 -34.03
N ALA A 441 9.01 -60.27 -33.46
CA ALA A 441 10.19 -59.41 -33.70
C ALA A 441 11.44 -60.28 -34.00
N PRO A 442 12.54 -59.73 -34.56
CA PRO A 442 13.79 -59.53 -33.79
C PRO A 442 14.54 -58.22 -34.25
N ALA A 443 15.82 -57.89 -33.97
CA ALA A 443 16.99 -58.55 -33.35
C ALA A 443 17.99 -57.49 -32.76
N ASP A 444 19.09 -57.93 -32.13
CA ASP A 444 20.25 -57.13 -31.67
C ASP A 444 21.56 -57.98 -31.80
N PRO A 445 22.78 -57.38 -31.96
CA PRO A 445 23.88 -57.80 -31.08
C PRO A 445 25.02 -56.77 -30.78
N ALA A 446 25.27 -56.56 -29.47
CA ALA A 446 26.55 -56.68 -28.73
C ALA A 446 27.85 -55.93 -29.15
N VAL A 447 28.57 -55.36 -28.14
CA VAL A 447 29.93 -55.73 -27.66
C VAL A 447 30.44 -54.75 -26.57
N VAL A 448 31.17 -55.26 -25.56
CA VAL A 448 31.86 -54.51 -24.48
C VAL A 448 33.39 -54.67 -24.67
N PRO A 449 34.29 -53.74 -24.23
CA PRO A 449 34.94 -53.93 -22.92
C PRO A 449 35.53 -52.68 -22.19
N ALA A 450 35.93 -52.93 -20.94
CA ALA A 450 37.06 -52.35 -20.18
C ALA A 450 36.98 -50.93 -19.55
N ALA A 451 37.18 -50.91 -18.22
CA ALA A 451 37.64 -49.76 -17.43
C ALA A 451 39.16 -49.84 -17.18
N PRO A 452 39.81 -48.74 -16.74
CA PRO A 452 40.63 -48.89 -15.52
C PRO A 452 40.74 -47.65 -14.59
N ALA A 453 41.12 -47.96 -13.35
CA ALA A 453 41.88 -47.15 -12.39
C ALA A 453 41.18 -45.97 -11.64
N ALA A 454 41.64 -45.75 -10.41
CA ALA A 454 41.06 -44.88 -9.39
C ALA A 454 42.15 -44.04 -8.67
N LEU A 455 41.73 -43.31 -7.62
CA LEU A 455 42.49 -42.52 -6.63
C LEU A 455 42.66 -41.01 -6.95
N PRO A 456 42.71 -40.09 -5.95
CA PRO A 456 42.30 -40.18 -4.53
C PRO A 456 41.34 -39.06 -4.06
N VAL A 457 40.84 -39.19 -2.82
CA VAL A 457 39.89 -38.26 -2.14
C VAL A 457 40.64 -37.17 -1.34
N PRO A 458 40.09 -35.95 -1.25
CA PRO A 458 39.96 -35.28 0.07
C PRO A 458 38.52 -34.87 0.43
N ALA A 459 38.26 -34.80 1.73
CA ALA A 459 36.95 -34.82 2.38
C ALA A 459 35.98 -33.65 2.14
N ALA A 460 34.73 -34.02 1.85
CA ALA A 460 33.46 -33.63 2.50
C ALA A 460 33.10 -32.15 2.82
N ALA A 461 31.99 -31.71 2.22
CA ALA A 461 30.92 -30.91 2.84
C ALA A 461 29.56 -31.29 2.16
N PRO A 462 28.40 -31.17 2.84
CA PRO A 462 27.23 -32.02 2.56
C PRO A 462 26.30 -31.56 1.42
N ALA A 463 25.47 -32.49 0.96
CA ALA A 463 24.46 -32.27 -0.07
C ALA A 463 23.41 -31.21 0.33
N SER A 464 23.02 -30.37 -0.63
CA SER A 464 21.98 -29.36 -0.41
C SER A 464 20.61 -30.02 -0.27
N ALA A 465 20.01 -29.88 0.91
CA ALA A 465 18.68 -30.36 1.21
C ALA A 465 17.60 -29.62 0.40
N SER A 466 16.42 -30.24 0.32
CA SER A 466 15.19 -29.54 -0.08
C SER A 466 15.05 -28.25 0.75
N ARG A 467 14.87 -27.10 0.08
CA ARG A 467 14.73 -25.79 0.74
C ARG A 467 13.33 -25.64 1.33
N THR A 468 13.09 -26.34 2.43
CA THR A 468 12.13 -25.88 3.45
C THR A 468 12.54 -24.46 3.86
N LEU A 469 11.57 -23.55 3.99
CA LEU A 469 11.83 -22.28 4.67
C LEU A 469 12.33 -22.56 6.09
N PRO A 470 13.24 -21.75 6.66
CA PRO A 470 13.60 -21.89 8.06
C PRO A 470 12.34 -21.87 8.92
N ALA A 471 12.25 -22.75 9.91
CA ALA A 471 11.26 -22.57 10.98
C ALA A 471 11.56 -21.23 11.68
N PRO A 472 10.53 -20.45 12.09
CA PRO A 472 10.76 -19.21 12.82
C PRO A 472 11.60 -19.49 14.07
N SER A 473 12.55 -18.59 14.33
CA SER A 473 13.44 -18.74 15.48
C SER A 473 12.70 -18.36 16.77
N ALA A 474 13.24 -18.75 17.93
CA ALA A 474 12.68 -18.31 19.22
C ALA A 474 12.79 -16.79 19.46
N ASP A 475 13.54 -16.07 18.60
CA ASP A 475 13.80 -14.63 18.63
C ASP A 475 12.82 -13.79 17.79
N ASP A 476 11.93 -14.39 16.98
CA ASP A 476 10.95 -13.68 16.14
C ASP A 476 9.77 -13.05 16.92
N ARG A 477 9.97 -12.71 18.20
CA ARG A 477 8.96 -12.16 19.12
C ARG A 477 9.19 -10.68 19.35
N PHE A 478 8.12 -9.89 19.35
CA PHE A 478 8.19 -8.43 19.48
C PHE A 478 7.42 -7.94 20.70
N ALA A 479 8.03 -7.12 21.53
CA ALA A 479 7.38 -6.46 22.66
C ALA A 479 6.66 -5.20 22.17
N ILE A 480 5.39 -5.02 22.57
CA ILE A 480 4.76 -3.69 22.64
C ILE A 480 5.24 -3.06 23.95
N ILE A 481 6.01 -1.98 23.83
CA ILE A 481 6.68 -1.32 24.96
C ILE A 481 6.10 0.03 25.36
N GLY A 482 5.18 0.57 24.55
CA GLY A 482 4.35 1.72 24.93
C GLY A 482 3.12 1.81 24.04
N ILE A 483 2.07 2.45 24.53
CA ILE A 483 0.75 2.50 23.87
C ILE A 483 -0.02 3.77 24.22
N SER A 484 -0.64 4.42 23.24
CA SER A 484 -1.64 5.46 23.45
C SER A 484 -2.78 5.40 22.43
N GLY A 485 -3.90 6.03 22.74
CA GLY A 485 -5.02 6.23 21.82
C GLY A 485 -6.04 7.24 22.31
N ARG A 486 -6.93 7.60 21.38
CA ARG A 486 -8.12 8.42 21.58
C ARG A 486 -9.27 7.76 20.83
N TYR A 487 -10.36 7.51 21.53
CA TYR A 487 -11.52 6.82 21.01
C TYR A 487 -12.80 7.58 21.39
N PRO A 488 -13.93 7.36 20.72
CA PRO A 488 -15.18 8.08 20.97
C PRO A 488 -15.57 8.04 22.45
N GLN A 489 -15.84 9.22 23.01
CA GLN A 489 -16.13 9.43 24.44
C GLN A 489 -15.06 8.86 25.40
N ALA A 490 -13.80 8.72 24.96
CA ALA A 490 -12.66 8.21 25.71
C ALA A 490 -11.39 9.03 25.42
N PRO A 491 -11.07 10.05 26.25
CA PRO A 491 -9.91 10.92 26.06
C PRO A 491 -8.57 10.26 26.42
N ASP A 492 -8.59 9.05 26.98
CA ASP A 492 -7.41 8.25 27.32
C ASP A 492 -7.77 6.75 27.38
N LEU A 493 -6.76 5.90 27.61
CA LEU A 493 -6.92 4.45 27.62
C LEU A 493 -7.65 3.90 28.85
N ASP A 494 -7.60 4.62 29.98
CA ASP A 494 -8.31 4.20 31.20
C ASP A 494 -9.82 4.45 31.03
N ALA A 495 -10.21 5.60 30.47
CA ALA A 495 -11.58 5.89 30.05
C ALA A 495 -12.06 4.93 28.96
N PHE A 496 -11.20 4.58 27.99
CA PHE A 496 -11.53 3.59 26.96
C PHE A 496 -11.78 2.20 27.56
N TRP A 497 -10.93 1.74 28.48
CA TRP A 497 -11.13 0.50 29.21
C TRP A 497 -12.46 0.49 29.97
N GLN A 498 -12.77 1.56 30.70
CA GLN A 498 -14.04 1.67 31.42
C GLN A 498 -15.25 1.68 30.49
N ASN A 499 -15.19 2.37 29.35
CA ASN A 499 -16.27 2.35 28.36
C ASN A 499 -16.50 0.93 27.81
N LEU A 500 -15.42 0.21 27.46
CA LEU A 500 -15.50 -1.17 26.97
C LEU A 500 -16.04 -2.15 28.03
N LEU A 501 -15.49 -2.11 29.25
CA LEU A 501 -15.86 -3.01 30.35
C LEU A 501 -17.34 -2.83 30.75
N ASN A 502 -17.83 -1.60 30.76
CA ASN A 502 -19.24 -1.30 31.05
C ASN A 502 -20.18 -1.53 29.85
N GLY A 503 -19.67 -1.97 28.69
CA GLY A 503 -20.48 -2.23 27.50
C GLY A 503 -21.14 -0.97 26.92
N LYS A 504 -20.43 0.17 26.95
CA LYS A 504 -20.95 1.47 26.51
C LYS A 504 -20.95 1.59 24.99
N ASP A 505 -22.14 1.73 24.40
CA ASP A 505 -22.31 2.24 23.04
C ASP A 505 -21.99 3.75 23.02
N THR A 506 -21.10 4.16 22.12
CA THR A 506 -20.66 5.56 21.99
C THR A 506 -21.31 6.30 20.82
N ALA A 507 -22.28 5.71 20.13
CA ALA A 507 -22.93 6.30 18.95
C ALA A 507 -23.74 7.56 19.29
N SER A 508 -23.45 8.65 18.58
CA SER A 508 -24.18 9.92 18.63
C SER A 508 -24.67 10.34 17.25
N ASP A 509 -25.44 11.43 17.20
CA ASP A 509 -25.69 12.16 15.96
C ASP A 509 -24.41 12.89 15.50
N LEU A 510 -24.39 13.37 14.25
CA LEU A 510 -23.27 14.12 13.69
C LEU A 510 -22.94 15.40 14.50
N PRO A 511 -21.68 15.64 14.90
CA PRO A 511 -21.24 16.90 15.49
C PRO A 511 -21.59 18.15 14.67
N THR A 512 -22.44 19.01 15.23
CA THR A 512 -22.94 20.24 14.58
C THR A 512 -21.93 21.39 14.58
N ASP A 513 -20.93 21.32 15.45
CA ASP A 513 -19.78 22.24 15.55
C ASP A 513 -18.85 22.17 14.33
N ARG A 514 -18.81 21.02 13.63
CA ARG A 514 -18.04 20.80 12.40
C ARG A 514 -18.87 21.03 11.14
N TRP A 515 -20.17 20.74 11.22
CA TRP A 515 -21.09 20.76 10.08
C TRP A 515 -22.35 21.58 10.37
N PRO A 516 -22.23 22.92 10.53
CA PRO A 516 -23.38 23.78 10.80
C PRO A 516 -24.44 23.71 9.69
N ASP A 517 -24.01 23.57 8.43
CA ASP A 517 -24.86 23.42 7.25
C ASP A 517 -24.93 21.95 6.76
N ALA A 518 -25.17 20.99 7.66
CA ALA A 518 -25.33 19.56 7.33
C ALA A 518 -26.60 19.22 6.51
N ALA A 519 -27.17 20.18 5.78
CA ALA A 519 -28.40 20.05 5.01
C ALA A 519 -28.38 18.82 4.09
N GLY A 520 -29.28 17.86 4.37
CA GLY A 520 -29.42 16.61 3.63
C GLY A 520 -28.50 15.46 4.06
N VAL A 521 -27.71 15.59 5.13
CA VAL A 521 -26.86 14.50 5.67
C VAL A 521 -27.26 14.18 7.11
N ASN A 522 -28.42 13.56 7.32
CA ASN A 522 -28.80 13.00 8.62
C ASN A 522 -28.06 11.68 8.86
N ALA A 523 -27.02 11.64 9.69
CA ALA A 523 -26.30 10.40 10.03
C ALA A 523 -26.02 10.27 11.53
N ARG A 524 -25.81 9.02 11.97
CA ARG A 524 -25.28 8.65 13.28
C ARG A 524 -23.95 7.92 13.12
N GLY A 525 -23.13 7.95 14.16
CA GLY A 525 -21.80 7.34 14.18
C GLY A 525 -21.10 7.59 15.52
N HIS A 526 -19.84 7.17 15.61
CA HIS A 526 -19.05 7.24 16.83
C HIS A 526 -17.93 8.26 16.64
N PHE A 527 -18.10 9.47 17.16
CA PHE A 527 -17.22 10.61 16.88
C PHE A 527 -16.28 10.91 18.05
N LEU A 528 -15.08 11.41 17.75
CA LEU A 528 -14.22 12.02 18.77
C LEU A 528 -14.78 13.39 19.15
N GLU A 529 -14.44 13.88 20.33
CA GLU A 529 -14.67 15.27 20.73
C GLU A 529 -13.40 16.11 20.47
N GLY A 530 -13.57 17.37 20.09
CA GLY A 530 -12.45 18.33 20.02
C GLY A 530 -11.37 18.06 18.96
N VAL A 531 -11.73 17.55 17.76
CA VAL A 531 -10.74 17.36 16.65
C VAL A 531 -10.24 18.69 16.07
N ASP A 532 -10.94 19.77 16.36
CA ASP A 532 -10.51 21.15 16.12
C ASP A 532 -9.47 21.62 17.14
N ALA A 533 -9.34 20.96 18.30
CA ALA A 533 -8.42 21.34 19.36
C ALA A 533 -7.06 20.65 19.24
N PHE A 534 -5.98 21.43 19.31
CA PHE A 534 -4.61 20.95 19.23
C PHE A 534 -3.65 21.93 19.92
N ASP A 535 -2.46 21.45 20.30
CA ASP A 535 -1.42 22.24 20.97
C ASP A 535 -0.22 22.47 20.04
N PRO A 536 -0.24 23.49 19.18
CA PRO A 536 0.82 23.71 18.20
C PRO A 536 2.13 24.11 18.89
N THR A 537 2.05 24.83 20.02
CA THR A 537 3.19 25.34 20.77
C THR A 537 4.02 24.19 21.34
N PHE A 538 3.39 23.13 21.84
CA PHE A 538 4.11 21.94 22.30
C PHE A 538 4.91 21.25 21.19
N PHE A 539 4.37 21.20 19.97
CA PHE A 539 5.02 20.59 18.80
C PHE A 539 5.90 21.56 17.99
N GLY A 540 6.19 22.76 18.52
CA GLY A 540 7.05 23.74 17.84
C GLY A 540 6.45 24.37 16.57
N LEU A 541 5.12 24.42 16.49
CA LEU A 541 4.36 24.98 15.37
C LEU A 541 3.72 26.31 15.75
N SER A 542 3.53 27.21 14.77
CA SER A 542 2.72 28.40 14.97
C SER A 542 1.22 28.06 15.05
N ALA A 543 0.40 28.95 15.61
CA ALA A 543 -1.06 28.80 15.60
C ALA A 543 -1.63 28.73 14.16
N HIS A 544 -0.99 29.44 13.21
CA HIS A 544 -1.38 29.41 11.80
C HIS A 544 -1.06 28.06 11.16
N ASP A 545 0.15 27.54 11.33
CA ASP A 545 0.55 26.22 10.80
C ASP A 545 -0.30 25.10 11.41
N GLY A 546 -0.57 25.18 12.72
CA GLY A 546 -1.47 24.26 13.41
C GLY A 546 -2.88 24.28 12.82
N THR A 547 -3.39 25.45 12.42
CA THR A 547 -4.69 25.60 11.75
C THR A 547 -4.70 24.96 10.35
N LEU A 548 -3.60 25.02 9.60
CA LEU A 548 -3.47 24.39 8.28
C LEU A 548 -3.12 22.89 8.36
N LEU A 549 -2.76 22.37 9.52
CA LEU A 549 -2.45 20.96 9.72
C LEU A 549 -3.73 20.11 9.64
N ASP A 550 -3.73 18.96 8.93
CA ASP A 550 -4.88 18.04 8.92
C ASP A 550 -5.17 17.56 10.36
N PRO A 551 -6.42 17.63 10.86
CA PRO A 551 -6.79 17.13 12.19
C PRO A 551 -6.34 15.70 12.49
N GLN A 552 -6.23 14.83 11.48
CA GLN A 552 -5.70 13.48 11.64
C GLN A 552 -4.20 13.47 11.92
N GLU A 553 -3.45 14.41 11.35
CA GLU A 553 -2.02 14.59 11.58
C GLU A 553 -1.75 15.19 12.97
N ARG A 554 -2.59 16.13 13.42
CA ARG A 554 -2.60 16.64 14.80
C ARG A 554 -2.82 15.50 15.81
N LEU A 555 -3.87 14.71 15.61
CA LEU A 555 -4.22 13.57 16.46
C LEU A 555 -3.08 12.54 16.51
N PHE A 556 -2.46 12.25 15.35
CA PHE A 556 -1.35 11.30 15.30
C PHE A 556 -0.10 11.79 16.03
N LEU A 557 0.25 13.09 15.92
CA LEU A 557 1.35 13.68 16.69
C LEU A 557 1.13 13.50 18.20
N GLU A 558 -0.08 13.79 18.69
CA GLU A 558 -0.42 13.62 20.11
C GLU A 558 -0.29 12.15 20.55
N VAL A 559 -0.98 11.20 19.90
CA VAL A 559 -0.94 9.79 20.35
C VAL A 559 0.42 9.12 20.12
N ALA A 560 1.17 9.53 19.11
CA ALA A 560 2.51 9.00 18.85
C ALA A 560 3.54 9.52 19.87
N TRP A 561 3.49 10.81 20.22
CA TRP A 561 4.30 11.37 21.30
C TRP A 561 4.00 10.66 22.62
N GLU A 562 2.72 10.47 22.94
CA GLU A 562 2.29 9.77 24.15
C GLU A 562 2.75 8.31 24.20
N ALA A 563 2.67 7.57 23.09
CA ALA A 563 3.15 6.19 23.03
C ALA A 563 4.68 6.09 23.19
N LEU A 564 5.44 7.07 22.67
CA LEU A 564 6.89 7.17 22.91
C LEU A 564 7.22 7.55 24.36
N GLU A 565 6.42 8.39 25.00
CA GLU A 565 6.58 8.76 26.39
C GLU A 565 6.21 7.65 27.39
N ASP A 566 5.22 6.83 27.08
CA ASP A 566 4.87 5.60 27.80
C ASP A 566 5.99 4.55 27.65
N ALA A 567 6.54 4.42 26.44
CA ALA A 567 7.72 3.60 26.17
C ALA A 567 9.03 4.11 26.77
N GLY A 568 9.10 5.40 27.15
CA GLY A 568 10.33 6.05 27.61
C GLY A 568 11.37 6.30 26.52
N TYR A 569 10.95 6.60 25.29
CA TYR A 569 11.81 6.93 24.14
C TYR A 569 11.57 8.35 23.58
N THR A 570 11.41 9.35 24.46
CA THR A 570 11.59 10.76 24.07
C THR A 570 12.84 11.40 24.73
N GLY A 571 13.35 10.81 25.81
CA GLY A 571 14.57 11.22 26.51
C GLY A 571 15.87 10.59 25.98
N SER A 572 16.87 10.46 26.86
CA SER A 572 18.21 9.95 26.52
C SER A 572 18.19 8.55 25.90
N ARG A 573 17.23 7.69 26.28
CA ARG A 573 17.03 6.35 25.72
C ARG A 573 16.79 6.35 24.20
N LEU A 574 16.22 7.41 23.63
CA LEU A 574 16.08 7.56 22.17
C LEU A 574 17.43 7.82 21.49
N HIS A 575 18.34 8.54 22.15
CA HIS A 575 19.67 8.88 21.62
C HIS A 575 20.66 7.71 21.74
N ASP A 576 20.45 6.86 22.74
CA ASP A 576 21.14 5.57 22.95
C ASP A 576 20.62 4.46 22.02
N LEU A 577 19.46 4.65 21.36
CA LEU A 577 18.90 3.66 20.45
C LEU A 577 19.68 3.63 19.12
N VAL A 578 20.29 2.48 18.81
CA VAL A 578 21.10 2.26 17.61
C VAL A 578 20.64 1.00 16.88
N ALA A 579 20.46 1.08 15.56
CA ALA A 579 20.13 -0.07 14.72
C ALA A 579 21.35 -0.96 14.42
N PRO A 580 21.16 -2.22 13.97
CA PRO A 580 22.25 -3.13 13.62
C PRO A 580 23.25 -2.63 12.57
N ASP A 581 22.84 -1.67 11.73
CA ASP A 581 23.69 -0.97 10.75
C ASP A 581 24.55 0.16 11.35
N GLY A 582 24.29 0.54 12.61
CA GLY A 582 24.94 1.64 13.33
C GLY A 582 24.15 2.95 13.36
N GLU A 583 22.97 3.02 12.73
CA GLU A 583 22.20 4.28 12.66
C GLU A 583 21.56 4.64 14.01
N ARG A 584 21.67 5.91 14.41
CA ARG A 584 21.23 6.42 15.73
C ARG A 584 19.84 7.01 15.66
N ARG A 585 19.08 6.91 16.76
CA ARG A 585 17.65 7.29 16.81
C ARG A 585 16.85 6.55 15.74
N SER A 586 17.26 5.30 15.46
CA SER A 586 16.67 4.50 14.39
C SER A 586 15.34 3.89 14.82
N VAL A 587 14.32 4.74 14.77
CA VAL A 587 12.91 4.41 14.97
C VAL A 587 12.20 4.50 13.63
N GLY A 588 11.61 3.40 13.16
CA GLY A 588 10.71 3.43 12.01
C GLY A 588 9.33 3.97 12.39
N VAL A 589 8.62 4.65 11.49
CA VAL A 589 7.28 5.20 11.73
C VAL A 589 6.32 4.72 10.63
N PHE A 590 5.35 3.90 11.00
CA PHE A 590 4.39 3.29 10.07
C PHE A 590 2.96 3.70 10.45
N ALA A 591 2.33 4.53 9.62
CA ALA A 591 1.06 5.18 9.96
C ALA A 591 -0.06 4.79 8.99
N GLY A 592 -1.10 4.11 9.50
CA GLY A 592 -2.29 3.75 8.74
C GLY A 592 -3.23 4.95 8.51
N ILE A 593 -3.49 5.30 7.25
CA ILE A 593 -4.40 6.39 6.85
C ILE A 593 -5.01 6.10 5.47
N THR A 594 -6.30 6.41 5.30
CA THR A 594 -7.07 6.10 4.07
C THR A 594 -7.71 7.32 3.41
N SER A 595 -7.68 8.48 4.07
CA SER A 595 -8.38 9.69 3.62
C SER A 595 -7.77 10.96 4.20
N SER A 596 -7.90 12.06 3.46
CA SER A 596 -7.64 13.41 3.94
C SER A 596 -8.69 14.34 3.33
N ASP A 597 -9.78 14.50 4.06
CA ASP A 597 -10.93 15.30 3.63
C ASP A 597 -10.71 16.81 3.88
N TYR A 598 -9.71 17.19 4.68
CA TYR A 598 -9.50 18.59 5.11
C TYR A 598 -9.21 19.53 3.93
N LYS A 599 -8.59 19.01 2.87
CA LYS A 599 -8.39 19.69 1.59
C LYS A 599 -9.68 20.13 0.89
N LEU A 600 -10.82 19.49 1.15
CA LEU A 600 -12.10 19.90 0.59
C LEU A 600 -12.58 21.23 1.20
N LEU A 601 -12.43 21.41 2.51
CA LEU A 601 -12.69 22.70 3.18
C LEU A 601 -11.77 23.81 2.64
N GLY A 602 -10.50 23.47 2.34
CA GLY A 602 -9.58 24.39 1.65
C GLY A 602 -10.07 24.81 0.27
N ALA A 603 -10.54 23.85 -0.55
CA ALA A 603 -11.09 24.14 -1.87
C ALA A 603 -12.37 25.00 -1.81
N GLU A 604 -13.25 24.76 -0.84
CA GLU A 604 -14.45 25.58 -0.60
C GLU A 604 -14.08 27.02 -0.17
N ARG A 605 -13.12 27.19 0.73
CA ARG A 605 -12.58 28.50 1.11
C ARG A 605 -11.92 29.22 -0.06
N TRP A 606 -11.17 28.51 -0.92
CA TRP A 606 -10.57 29.09 -2.11
C TRP A 606 -11.62 29.62 -3.09
N ALA A 607 -12.72 28.87 -3.28
CA ALA A 607 -13.87 29.31 -4.07
C ALA A 607 -14.58 30.53 -3.45
N ALA A 608 -14.61 30.63 -2.12
CA ALA A 608 -15.09 31.81 -1.38
C ALA A 608 -14.12 33.01 -1.39
N GLY A 609 -12.96 32.90 -2.06
CA GLY A 609 -12.00 34.00 -2.25
C GLY A 609 -10.78 34.00 -1.33
N HIS A 610 -10.70 33.08 -0.37
CA HIS A 610 -9.52 32.89 0.49
C HIS A 610 -8.34 32.28 -0.29
N ARG A 611 -7.16 32.28 0.32
CA ARG A 611 -5.93 31.72 -0.28
C ARG A 611 -5.21 30.70 0.60
N GLU A 612 -5.69 30.47 1.82
CA GLU A 612 -5.20 29.36 2.64
C GLU A 612 -5.54 28.01 1.99
N MET A 613 -4.56 27.10 1.96
CA MET A 613 -4.75 25.70 1.58
C MET A 613 -4.21 24.81 2.69
N PRO A 614 -5.02 23.92 3.28
CA PRO A 614 -4.55 23.04 4.32
C PRO A 614 -3.65 21.93 3.77
N SER A 615 -2.79 21.43 4.63
CA SER A 615 -2.11 20.16 4.45
C SER A 615 -3.10 18.99 4.42
N GLY A 616 -2.61 17.81 4.05
CA GLY A 616 -3.46 16.64 3.83
C GLY A 616 -2.80 15.64 2.89
N HIS A 617 -1.53 15.34 3.14
CA HIS A 617 -0.78 14.36 2.36
C HIS A 617 -0.50 13.17 3.25
N TYR A 618 -0.78 11.95 2.79
CA TYR A 618 -0.61 10.78 3.67
C TYR A 618 0.84 10.66 4.15
N TRP A 619 1.82 11.06 3.32
CA TRP A 619 3.23 11.07 3.71
C TRP A 619 3.59 12.04 4.84
N SER A 620 2.86 13.15 5.06
CA SER A 620 3.22 14.10 6.11
C SER A 620 2.98 13.54 7.51
N LEU A 621 1.97 12.67 7.65
CA LEU A 621 1.57 12.00 8.88
C LEU A 621 2.75 11.33 9.64
N PRO A 622 3.49 10.34 9.08
CA PRO A 622 4.66 9.76 9.74
C PRO A 622 5.90 10.66 9.65
N ASN A 623 6.06 11.43 8.56
CA ASN A 623 7.27 12.19 8.31
C ASN A 623 7.42 13.41 9.22
N ARG A 624 6.32 14.06 9.64
CA ARG A 624 6.38 15.19 10.57
C ARG A 624 6.83 14.76 11.97
N LEU A 625 6.35 13.61 12.45
CA LEU A 625 6.84 13.02 13.70
C LEU A 625 8.34 12.69 13.60
N SER A 626 8.74 12.07 12.48
CA SER A 626 10.15 11.72 12.24
C SER A 626 11.06 12.94 12.18
N TYR A 627 10.59 14.03 11.55
CA TYR A 627 11.27 15.32 11.52
C TYR A 627 11.38 15.96 12.91
N LEU A 628 10.26 16.03 13.65
CA LEU A 628 10.19 16.65 14.98
C LEU A 628 11.15 16.01 15.99
N LEU A 629 11.21 14.67 15.99
CA LEU A 629 12.00 13.89 16.95
C LEU A 629 13.35 13.43 16.41
N ASP A 630 13.70 13.81 15.17
CA ASP A 630 14.93 13.42 14.49
C ASP A 630 15.12 11.88 14.45
N LEU A 631 14.03 11.19 14.08
CA LEU A 631 13.97 9.74 13.90
C LEU A 631 14.53 9.35 12.53
N ARG A 632 15.45 8.39 12.49
CA ARG A 632 16.20 8.00 11.28
C ARG A 632 15.83 6.65 10.68
N GLY A 633 14.79 5.99 11.19
CA GLY A 633 14.27 4.75 10.60
C GLY A 633 13.33 4.98 9.41
N PRO A 634 12.80 3.91 8.79
CA PRO A 634 11.84 4.01 7.69
C PRO A 634 10.57 4.75 8.12
N SER A 635 10.16 5.79 7.39
CA SER A 635 8.95 6.59 7.71
C SER A 635 7.96 6.52 6.53
N GLN A 636 6.81 5.87 6.74
CA GLN A 636 5.92 5.44 5.65
C GLN A 636 4.42 5.50 6.02
N PRO A 637 3.57 6.11 5.18
CA PRO A 637 2.13 5.95 5.28
C PRO A 637 1.70 4.60 4.70
N VAL A 638 0.62 4.05 5.24
CA VAL A 638 0.04 2.78 4.79
C VAL A 638 -1.44 2.98 4.50
N ASP A 639 -1.84 2.79 3.25
CA ASP A 639 -3.23 2.75 2.80
C ASP A 639 -3.51 1.36 2.21
N THR A 640 -4.25 0.56 2.98
CA THR A 640 -4.86 -0.70 2.53
C THR A 640 -6.33 -0.76 2.92
N ALA A 641 -7.02 0.39 2.84
CA ALA A 641 -8.37 0.57 3.39
C ALA A 641 -8.43 0.17 4.89
N CYS A 642 -9.47 -0.55 5.29
CA CYS A 642 -9.76 -0.91 6.68
C CYS A 642 -8.71 -1.78 7.40
N SER A 643 -7.73 -2.34 6.68
CA SER A 643 -6.63 -3.13 7.26
C SER A 643 -5.36 -2.31 7.56
N SER A 644 -5.33 -1.02 7.20
CA SER A 644 -4.11 -0.19 7.16
C SER A 644 -3.24 -0.25 8.42
N SER A 645 -3.81 -0.11 9.63
CA SER A 645 -3.02 -0.13 10.87
C SER A 645 -2.44 -1.52 11.24
N LEU A 646 -3.08 -2.63 10.87
CA LEU A 646 -2.47 -3.97 11.06
C LEU A 646 -1.44 -4.29 9.97
N VAL A 647 -1.61 -3.77 8.75
CA VAL A 647 -0.57 -3.84 7.71
C VAL A 647 0.63 -3.00 8.10
N ALA A 648 0.43 -1.79 8.65
CA ALA A 648 1.49 -0.97 9.22
C ALA A 648 2.26 -1.70 10.33
N LEU A 649 1.56 -2.42 11.23
CA LEU A 649 2.21 -3.27 12.21
C LEU A 649 3.03 -4.38 11.55
N HIS A 650 2.48 -5.09 10.57
CA HIS A 650 3.20 -6.16 9.87
C HIS A 650 4.48 -5.65 9.19
N LEU A 651 4.42 -4.51 8.50
CA LEU A 651 5.58 -3.87 7.87
C LEU A 651 6.64 -3.44 8.89
N ALA A 652 6.22 -2.87 10.02
CA ALA A 652 7.13 -2.50 11.11
C ALA A 652 7.85 -3.72 11.70
N LEU A 653 7.15 -4.85 11.89
CA LEU A 653 7.80 -6.09 12.36
C LEU A 653 8.81 -6.61 11.32
N ASP A 654 8.52 -6.51 10.03
CA ASP A 654 9.45 -6.92 8.98
C ASP A 654 10.68 -6.01 8.89
N ALA A 655 10.53 -4.69 9.08
CA ALA A 655 11.65 -3.76 9.17
C ALA A 655 12.55 -4.06 10.39
N LEU A 656 11.95 -4.35 11.54
CA LEU A 656 12.68 -4.79 12.75
C LEU A 656 13.40 -6.13 12.53
N ARG A 657 12.76 -7.13 11.90
CA ARG A 657 13.41 -8.43 11.55
C ARG A 657 14.64 -8.26 10.67
N ARG A 658 14.60 -7.27 9.76
CA ARG A 658 15.70 -6.98 8.82
C ARG A 658 16.80 -6.10 9.41
N GLY A 659 16.58 -5.55 10.61
CA GLY A 659 17.50 -4.59 11.22
C GLY A 659 17.48 -3.21 10.56
N GLU A 660 16.43 -2.87 9.81
CA GLU A 660 16.25 -1.55 9.18
C GLU A 660 15.89 -0.46 10.22
N CYS A 661 15.46 -0.86 11.41
CA CYS A 661 15.34 0.00 12.59
C CYS A 661 15.52 -0.80 13.89
N ALA A 662 15.75 -0.09 15.00
CA ALA A 662 15.94 -0.69 16.34
C ALA A 662 14.64 -0.73 17.16
N ALA A 663 13.75 0.23 16.91
CA ALA A 663 12.37 0.26 17.37
C ALA A 663 11.48 0.72 16.22
N ALA A 664 10.16 0.53 16.32
CA ALA A 664 9.22 1.13 15.40
C ALA A 664 7.99 1.66 16.14
N LEU A 665 7.53 2.85 15.74
CA LEU A 665 6.23 3.38 16.09
C LEU A 665 5.23 3.00 15.00
N VAL A 666 4.11 2.41 15.42
CA VAL A 666 3.03 1.96 14.55
C VAL A 666 1.74 2.58 15.02
N GLY A 667 0.94 3.13 14.11
CA GLY A 667 -0.38 3.62 14.48
C GLY A 667 -1.36 3.69 13.32
N GLY A 668 -2.51 4.27 13.59
CA GLY A 668 -3.50 4.60 12.58
C GLY A 668 -4.49 5.63 13.09
N VAL A 669 -4.98 6.46 12.18
CA VAL A 669 -5.94 7.53 12.44
C VAL A 669 -7.06 7.50 11.40
N ASN A 670 -8.28 7.83 11.82
CA ASN A 670 -9.42 8.07 10.95
C ASN A 670 -10.31 9.15 11.56
N LEU A 671 -10.58 10.22 10.81
CA LEU A 671 -11.56 11.25 11.17
C LEU A 671 -12.48 11.53 9.98
N TYR A 672 -13.76 11.77 10.27
CA TYR A 672 -14.69 12.33 9.30
C TYR A 672 -14.66 13.83 9.46
N VAL A 673 -14.07 14.54 8.50
CA VAL A 673 -13.93 16.00 8.57
C VAL A 673 -14.90 16.73 7.62
N HIS A 674 -15.35 16.06 6.55
CA HIS A 674 -16.21 16.67 5.54
C HIS A 674 -17.45 15.82 5.18
N PRO A 675 -18.64 16.41 4.96
CA PRO A 675 -19.87 15.65 4.68
C PRO A 675 -19.83 14.82 3.39
N SER A 676 -18.91 15.11 2.46
CA SER A 676 -18.73 14.32 1.24
C SER A 676 -18.41 12.86 1.53
N ARG A 677 -17.68 12.55 2.62
CA ARG A 677 -17.30 11.18 2.96
C ARG A 677 -18.52 10.34 3.34
N PHE A 678 -19.43 10.87 4.15
CA PHE A 678 -20.72 10.21 4.42
C PHE A 678 -21.56 10.05 3.14
N ARG A 679 -21.64 11.09 2.29
CA ARG A 679 -22.37 11.02 1.00
C ARG A 679 -21.80 9.93 0.09
N MET A 680 -20.48 9.77 0.03
CA MET A 680 -19.78 8.72 -0.71
C MET A 680 -20.10 7.33 -0.13
N LEU A 681 -19.84 7.11 1.17
CA LEU A 681 -20.03 5.79 1.81
C LEU A 681 -21.49 5.33 1.78
N ARG A 682 -22.45 6.25 1.89
CA ARG A 682 -23.89 5.97 1.69
C ARG A 682 -24.21 5.57 0.26
N ARG A 683 -23.71 6.31 -0.73
CA ARG A 683 -23.92 5.98 -2.15
C ARG A 683 -23.28 4.64 -2.53
N SER A 684 -22.23 4.22 -1.83
CA SER A 684 -21.60 2.91 -1.95
C SER A 684 -22.28 1.79 -1.17
N GLY A 685 -23.33 2.08 -0.38
CA GLY A 685 -24.05 1.08 0.42
C GLY A 685 -23.27 0.53 1.61
N PHE A 686 -22.26 1.25 2.12
CA PHE A 686 -21.40 0.75 3.21
C PHE A 686 -21.87 1.14 4.61
N LEU A 687 -22.63 2.23 4.78
CA LEU A 687 -23.06 2.69 6.10
C LEU A 687 -24.37 2.04 6.55
N ALA A 688 -24.44 1.65 7.82
CA ALA A 688 -25.70 1.37 8.50
C ALA A 688 -26.52 2.66 8.69
N GLU A 689 -27.85 2.58 8.57
CA GLU A 689 -28.73 3.74 8.73
C GLU A 689 -28.79 4.25 10.19
N ASP A 690 -28.74 3.33 11.15
CA ASP A 690 -28.78 3.62 12.60
C ASP A 690 -27.41 4.06 13.17
N GLY A 691 -26.35 3.97 12.36
CA GLY A 691 -24.98 4.32 12.74
C GLY A 691 -24.23 3.29 13.57
N LEU A 692 -24.75 2.06 13.69
CA LEU A 692 -24.19 1.01 14.56
C LEU A 692 -23.41 -0.06 13.77
N CYS A 693 -22.38 -0.67 14.38
CA CYS A 693 -21.80 -1.92 13.89
C CYS A 693 -22.46 -3.10 14.62
N ARG A 694 -23.34 -3.84 13.92
CA ARG A 694 -24.05 -5.00 14.48
C ARG A 694 -23.20 -6.26 14.43
N SER A 695 -21.96 -6.18 14.94
CA SER A 695 -20.97 -7.26 14.89
C SER A 695 -21.54 -8.56 15.47
N PHE A 696 -21.75 -9.55 14.59
CA PHE A 696 -22.38 -10.84 14.85
C PHE A 696 -23.89 -10.82 15.20
N GLY A 697 -24.54 -9.65 15.10
CA GLY A 697 -25.97 -9.45 15.34
C GLY A 697 -26.83 -9.45 14.07
N ALA A 698 -28.13 -9.69 14.22
CA ALA A 698 -29.09 -9.66 13.12
C ALA A 698 -29.36 -8.23 12.60
N GLY A 699 -29.74 -8.12 11.31
CA GLY A 699 -30.07 -6.84 10.67
C GLY A 699 -28.87 -5.99 10.27
N GLY A 700 -27.70 -6.61 10.12
CA GLY A 700 -26.44 -5.97 9.75
C GLY A 700 -26.37 -5.54 8.29
N ALA A 701 -26.88 -4.35 7.96
CA ALA A 701 -26.94 -3.82 6.59
C ALA A 701 -25.68 -3.04 6.14
N GLY A 702 -24.74 -2.77 7.04
CA GLY A 702 -23.55 -1.95 6.80
C GLY A 702 -22.81 -1.70 8.12
N PHE A 703 -21.80 -0.83 8.13
CA PHE A 703 -21.08 -0.45 9.34
C PHE A 703 -21.50 0.93 9.87
N GLY A 704 -21.43 1.10 11.19
CA GLY A 704 -21.49 2.39 11.85
C GLY A 704 -20.16 3.14 11.69
N PRO A 705 -20.11 4.37 11.16
CA PRO A 705 -18.86 5.09 10.96
C PRO A 705 -18.22 5.47 12.31
N GLY A 706 -16.93 5.18 12.48
CA GLY A 706 -16.18 5.50 13.69
C GLY A 706 -14.96 6.41 13.45
N GLU A 707 -14.68 7.28 14.40
CA GLU A 707 -13.45 8.08 14.48
C GLU A 707 -12.49 7.50 15.52
N GLY A 708 -11.20 7.74 15.37
CA GLY A 708 -10.22 7.33 16.37
C GLY A 708 -8.77 7.49 15.92
N GLY A 709 -7.87 7.44 16.89
CA GLY A 709 -6.43 7.43 16.67
C GLY A 709 -5.73 6.58 17.72
N GLY A 710 -4.70 5.85 17.33
CA GLY A 710 -3.88 5.08 18.26
C GLY A 710 -2.46 4.85 17.75
N ALA A 711 -1.54 4.64 18.67
CA ALA A 711 -0.15 4.29 18.39
C ALA A 711 0.40 3.29 19.42
N VAL A 712 1.33 2.45 18.97
CA VAL A 712 2.15 1.55 19.79
C VAL A 712 3.62 1.68 19.41
N VAL A 713 4.51 1.51 20.37
CA VAL A 713 5.96 1.38 20.14
C VAL A 713 6.33 -0.09 20.28
N VAL A 714 7.03 -0.64 19.28
CA VAL A 714 7.45 -2.04 19.22
C VAL A 714 8.96 -2.21 19.07
N LYS A 715 9.50 -3.24 19.72
CA LYS A 715 10.92 -3.67 19.66
C LYS A 715 11.01 -5.19 19.63
N PRO A 716 12.13 -5.79 19.17
CA PRO A 716 12.42 -7.20 19.43
C PRO A 716 12.39 -7.48 20.93
N LEU A 717 11.71 -8.55 21.35
CA LEU A 717 11.46 -8.83 22.77
C LEU A 717 12.76 -8.98 23.57
N ALA A 718 13.77 -9.67 23.01
CA ALA A 718 15.07 -9.84 23.66
C ALA A 718 15.76 -8.48 23.95
N VAL A 719 15.66 -7.53 23.01
CA VAL A 719 16.22 -6.17 23.16
C VAL A 719 15.41 -5.36 24.19
N ALA A 720 14.08 -5.45 24.15
CA ALA A 720 13.22 -4.78 25.14
C ALA A 720 13.52 -5.22 26.58
N LEU A 721 13.74 -6.52 26.78
CA LEU A 721 14.11 -7.08 28.08
C LEU A 721 15.53 -6.68 28.51
N ALA A 722 16.48 -6.61 27.58
CA ALA A 722 17.85 -6.17 27.87
C ALA A 722 17.92 -4.68 28.28
N ASP A 723 17.11 -3.84 27.65
CA ASP A 723 17.06 -2.39 27.93
C ASP A 723 16.19 -2.03 29.15
N GLY A 724 15.47 -3.01 29.73
CA GLY A 724 14.60 -2.80 30.90
C GLY A 724 13.29 -2.08 30.59
N ASP A 725 12.80 -2.20 29.35
CA ASP A 725 11.52 -1.65 28.91
C ASP A 725 10.34 -2.31 29.66
N THR A 726 9.24 -1.56 29.83
CA THR A 726 7.95 -2.18 30.20
C THR A 726 7.42 -2.94 28.99
N VAL A 727 6.89 -4.15 29.18
CA VAL A 727 6.28 -4.94 28.10
C VAL A 727 4.79 -5.08 28.39
N HIS A 728 3.96 -4.44 27.57
CA HIS A 728 2.50 -4.43 27.71
C HIS A 728 1.88 -5.69 27.10
N ALA A 729 2.43 -6.16 25.98
CA ALA A 729 2.08 -7.43 25.34
C ALA A 729 3.21 -7.88 24.39
N VAL A 730 3.15 -9.14 23.92
CA VAL A 730 4.07 -9.69 22.92
C VAL A 730 3.33 -9.97 21.62
N VAL A 731 3.74 -9.36 20.51
CA VAL A 731 3.32 -9.79 19.18
C VAL A 731 4.15 -10.99 18.78
N ARG A 732 3.49 -12.13 18.63
CA ARG A 732 4.11 -13.43 18.35
C ARG A 732 4.32 -13.67 16.86
N GLY A 733 3.49 -13.10 16.01
CA GLY A 733 3.61 -13.18 14.56
C GLY A 733 2.44 -12.52 13.86
N SER A 734 2.62 -12.24 12.58
CA SER A 734 1.60 -11.63 11.73
C SER A 734 1.73 -12.13 10.29
N ALA A 735 0.66 -11.94 9.52
CA ALA A 735 0.67 -12.15 8.08
C ALA A 735 -0.27 -11.17 7.38
N VAL A 736 0.06 -10.82 6.13
CA VAL A 736 -0.78 -10.06 5.22
C VAL A 736 -0.94 -10.85 3.92
N ALA A 737 -2.14 -10.87 3.35
CA ALA A 737 -2.41 -11.49 2.06
C ALA A 737 -3.59 -10.81 1.34
N HIS A 738 -3.56 -10.80 0.01
CA HIS A 738 -4.67 -10.28 -0.80
C HIS A 738 -5.71 -11.38 -1.12
N GLY A 739 -6.99 -11.02 -1.23
CA GLY A 739 -8.11 -11.93 -1.50
C GLY A 739 -7.97 -12.69 -2.82
N GLY A 740 -7.54 -12.00 -3.87
CA GLY A 740 -7.58 -12.49 -5.25
C GLY A 740 -8.86 -11.99 -5.94
N ARG A 741 -9.34 -12.72 -6.94
CA ARG A 741 -10.66 -12.46 -7.55
C ARG A 741 -11.74 -13.20 -6.76
N THR A 742 -12.75 -12.46 -6.30
CA THR A 742 -13.97 -12.95 -5.66
C THR A 742 -15.19 -12.51 -6.49
N ASN A 743 -16.43 -12.80 -6.05
CA ASN A 743 -17.67 -12.45 -6.76
C ASN A 743 -18.06 -10.95 -6.67
N GLY A 744 -17.09 -10.06 -6.46
CA GLY A 744 -17.24 -8.61 -6.42
C GLY A 744 -16.00 -7.95 -5.82
N PHE A 745 -15.63 -6.74 -6.25
CA PHE A 745 -14.37 -6.09 -5.81
C PHE A 745 -14.23 -5.97 -4.28
N THR A 746 -15.34 -5.78 -3.58
CA THR A 746 -15.44 -5.67 -2.12
C THR A 746 -15.98 -6.93 -1.44
N ALA A 747 -16.21 -8.02 -2.19
CA ALA A 747 -16.79 -9.24 -1.65
C ALA A 747 -15.73 -10.04 -0.85
N PRO A 748 -16.01 -10.40 0.42
CA PRO A 748 -15.09 -11.14 1.26
C PRO A 748 -14.93 -12.59 0.76
N SER A 749 -13.87 -13.28 1.21
CA SER A 749 -13.63 -14.68 0.89
C SER A 749 -13.15 -15.43 2.14
N PRO A 750 -13.86 -16.49 2.58
CA PRO A 750 -13.47 -17.25 3.77
C PRO A 750 -12.12 -17.93 3.55
N TRP A 751 -11.84 -18.38 2.31
CA TRP A 751 -10.56 -19.01 1.92
C TRP A 751 -9.37 -18.05 2.04
N ALA A 752 -9.56 -16.79 1.63
CA ALA A 752 -8.52 -15.77 1.73
C ALA A 752 -8.24 -15.36 3.18
N GLN A 753 -9.29 -15.28 4.00
CA GLN A 753 -9.19 -15.02 5.43
C GLN A 753 -8.49 -16.18 6.14
N ALA A 754 -8.97 -17.42 5.96
CA ALA A 754 -8.34 -18.62 6.53
C ALA A 754 -6.87 -18.76 6.12
N ARG A 755 -6.51 -18.42 4.88
CA ARG A 755 -5.12 -18.44 4.40
C ARG A 755 -4.23 -17.46 5.18
N VAL A 756 -4.69 -16.23 5.45
CA VAL A 756 -3.89 -15.25 6.23
C VAL A 756 -3.85 -15.62 7.72
N LEU A 757 -4.95 -16.11 8.28
CA LEU A 757 -5.01 -16.61 9.67
C LEU A 757 -4.01 -17.76 9.88
N ARG A 758 -4.03 -18.80 9.03
CA ARG A 758 -3.06 -19.91 9.05
C ARG A 758 -1.63 -19.44 8.83
N ALA A 759 -1.42 -18.42 8.00
CA ALA A 759 -0.08 -17.87 7.78
C ALA A 759 0.45 -17.18 9.04
N ALA A 760 -0.37 -16.37 9.73
CA ALA A 760 0.01 -15.73 10.98
C ALA A 760 0.30 -16.76 12.10
N LEU A 761 -0.55 -17.78 12.25
CA LEU A 761 -0.35 -18.89 13.21
C LEU A 761 0.95 -19.67 12.97
N ARG A 762 1.28 -19.96 11.70
CA ARG A 762 2.54 -20.60 11.33
C ARG A 762 3.73 -19.68 11.59
N ASN A 763 3.63 -18.40 11.20
CA ASN A 763 4.68 -17.41 11.41
C ASN A 763 4.94 -17.16 12.91
N SER A 764 3.93 -17.34 13.77
CA SER A 764 4.04 -17.15 15.22
C SER A 764 4.47 -18.38 16.00
N GLY A 765 4.51 -19.56 15.36
CA GLY A 765 4.73 -20.84 16.01
C GLY A 765 3.69 -21.14 17.10
N THR A 766 2.45 -20.68 16.93
CA THR A 766 1.40 -20.79 17.95
C THR A 766 0.43 -21.91 17.61
N ASP A 767 0.22 -22.82 18.57
CA ASP A 767 -0.84 -23.82 18.50
C ASP A 767 -2.22 -23.12 18.50
N PRO A 768 -3.07 -23.34 17.47
CA PRO A 768 -4.39 -22.74 17.37
C PRO A 768 -5.31 -23.03 18.58
N GLU A 769 -5.20 -24.18 19.25
CA GLU A 769 -6.02 -24.48 20.44
C GLU A 769 -5.69 -23.55 21.62
N THR A 770 -4.46 -23.03 21.67
CA THR A 770 -4.02 -22.13 22.75
C THR A 770 -4.44 -20.68 22.57
N VAL A 771 -4.92 -20.30 21.38
CA VAL A 771 -5.60 -19.02 21.16
C VAL A 771 -7.06 -19.20 21.56
N ASN A 772 -7.51 -18.46 22.56
CA ASN A 772 -8.87 -18.55 23.11
C ASN A 772 -9.63 -17.21 23.12
N VAL A 773 -9.11 -16.20 22.41
CA VAL A 773 -9.80 -14.94 22.09
C VAL A 773 -9.55 -14.60 20.63
N ILE A 774 -10.60 -14.17 19.92
CA ILE A 774 -10.52 -13.56 18.60
C ILE A 774 -11.18 -12.19 18.66
N GLU A 775 -10.37 -11.17 18.37
CA GLU A 775 -10.82 -9.84 18.03
C GLU A 775 -10.97 -9.77 16.51
N ALA A 776 -12.21 -9.88 16.05
CA ALA A 776 -12.56 -10.04 14.66
C ALA A 776 -12.54 -8.73 13.87
N HIS A 777 -12.52 -8.82 12.54
CA HIS A 777 -12.82 -7.67 11.71
C HIS A 777 -14.30 -7.29 11.89
N GLY A 778 -15.23 -8.25 11.90
CA GLY A 778 -16.59 -8.17 12.44
C GLY A 778 -17.26 -6.81 12.24
N THR A 779 -17.53 -6.45 10.99
CA THR A 779 -18.16 -5.17 10.62
C THR A 779 -19.65 -5.12 10.92
N GLY A 780 -20.27 -6.25 11.25
CA GLY A 780 -21.71 -6.30 11.50
C GLY A 780 -22.50 -6.36 10.21
N THR A 781 -22.02 -7.15 9.24
CA THR A 781 -22.72 -7.33 7.96
C THR A 781 -23.29 -8.74 7.85
N GLU A 782 -24.53 -8.86 7.37
CA GLU A 782 -25.24 -10.15 7.32
C GLU A 782 -24.46 -11.26 6.59
N LEU A 783 -23.66 -10.89 5.57
CA LEU A 783 -22.80 -11.79 4.80
C LEU A 783 -21.36 -11.86 5.31
N GLY A 784 -20.77 -10.74 5.75
CA GLY A 784 -19.35 -10.70 6.10
C GLY A 784 -19.02 -11.44 7.39
N ASP A 785 -19.91 -11.38 8.39
CA ASP A 785 -19.67 -12.00 9.69
C ASP A 785 -19.71 -13.56 9.60
N PRO A 786 -20.65 -14.21 8.88
CA PRO A 786 -20.57 -15.65 8.60
C PRO A 786 -19.36 -16.06 7.79
N VAL A 787 -18.92 -15.23 6.82
CA VAL A 787 -17.71 -15.49 6.04
C VAL A 787 -16.45 -15.45 6.92
N GLU A 788 -16.35 -14.49 7.85
CA GLU A 788 -15.25 -14.44 8.82
C GLU A 788 -15.29 -15.62 9.79
N LEU A 789 -16.47 -16.00 10.30
CA LEU A 789 -16.61 -17.19 11.15
C LEU A 789 -16.18 -18.47 10.42
N ALA A 790 -16.54 -18.65 9.15
CA ALA A 790 -16.09 -19.78 8.34
C ALA A 790 -14.55 -19.76 8.14
N GLY A 791 -13.96 -18.59 7.87
CA GLY A 791 -12.51 -18.44 7.78
C GLY A 791 -11.76 -18.76 9.09
N LEU A 792 -12.37 -18.40 10.23
CA LEU A 792 -11.89 -18.72 11.57
C LEU A 792 -11.98 -20.22 11.88
N GLN A 793 -13.11 -20.87 11.58
CA GLN A 793 -13.29 -22.32 11.71
C GLN A 793 -12.25 -23.10 10.89
N ASP A 794 -12.01 -22.72 9.63
CA ASP A 794 -11.06 -23.36 8.74
C ASP A 794 -9.60 -23.21 9.23
N ALA A 795 -9.25 -22.06 9.83
CA ALA A 795 -7.90 -21.80 10.32
C ALA A 795 -7.59 -22.34 11.74
N TYR A 796 -8.57 -22.33 12.65
CA TYR A 796 -8.39 -22.70 14.06
C TYR A 796 -9.02 -24.05 14.45
N GLY A 797 -9.87 -24.62 13.60
CA GLY A 797 -10.53 -25.91 13.81
C GLY A 797 -11.61 -25.92 14.90
N SER A 798 -12.26 -27.09 15.05
CA SER A 798 -13.26 -27.39 16.09
C SER A 798 -12.62 -27.86 17.41
N GLY A 799 -11.51 -27.24 17.79
CA GLY A 799 -10.73 -27.56 18.99
C GLY A 799 -11.53 -27.49 20.29
N ARG A 800 -11.09 -28.22 21.32
CA ARG A 800 -11.89 -28.46 22.54
C ARG A 800 -12.01 -27.26 23.49
N VAL A 801 -11.11 -26.29 23.37
CA VAL A 801 -11.05 -25.11 24.23
C VAL A 801 -11.97 -24.02 23.66
N PRO A 802 -13.02 -23.57 24.38
CA PRO A 802 -13.84 -22.46 23.93
C PRO A 802 -13.01 -21.20 23.64
N CYS A 803 -13.33 -20.53 22.55
CA CYS A 803 -12.67 -19.32 22.09
C CYS A 803 -13.67 -18.18 22.09
N SER A 804 -13.43 -17.15 22.91
CA SER A 804 -14.22 -15.93 22.90
C SER A 804 -14.09 -15.24 21.53
N LEU A 805 -15.21 -14.79 20.98
CA LEU A 805 -15.31 -14.08 19.71
C LEU A 805 -15.99 -12.73 19.93
N GLY A 806 -15.40 -11.66 19.41
CA GLY A 806 -15.95 -10.32 19.53
C GLY A 806 -15.34 -9.29 18.59
N SER A 807 -15.84 -8.06 18.64
CA SER A 807 -15.34 -6.92 17.84
C SER A 807 -15.54 -5.61 18.60
N VAL A 808 -14.48 -4.80 18.70
CA VAL A 808 -14.46 -3.44 19.28
C VAL A 808 -15.39 -2.47 18.54
N LYS A 809 -15.68 -2.75 17.26
CA LYS A 809 -16.48 -1.88 16.39
C LYS A 809 -17.92 -1.74 16.86
N SER A 810 -18.43 -2.74 17.59
CA SER A 810 -19.74 -2.69 18.24
C SER A 810 -19.86 -1.57 19.29
N ALA A 811 -18.74 -1.09 19.87
CA ALA A 811 -18.75 -0.04 20.89
C ALA A 811 -18.31 1.34 20.37
N VAL A 812 -17.40 1.39 19.39
CA VAL A 812 -16.78 2.64 18.87
C VAL A 812 -16.86 2.81 17.35
N GLY A 813 -17.72 2.04 16.69
CA GLY A 813 -17.89 2.07 15.24
C GLY A 813 -16.69 1.53 14.47
N HIS A 814 -16.79 1.56 13.15
CA HIS A 814 -15.71 1.18 12.27
C HIS A 814 -14.79 2.37 11.98
N GLY A 815 -13.67 2.40 12.71
CA GLY A 815 -12.59 3.38 12.56
C GLY A 815 -11.75 3.31 11.28
N GLU A 816 -12.26 2.76 10.18
CA GLU A 816 -11.54 2.55 8.89
C GLU A 816 -10.05 2.19 9.05
N SER A 817 -9.11 3.09 8.71
CA SER A 817 -7.65 2.92 8.89
C SER A 817 -7.20 2.67 10.32
N ALA A 818 -7.87 3.27 11.32
CA ALA A 818 -7.63 3.11 12.74
C ALA A 818 -8.32 1.86 13.36
N ALA A 819 -9.15 1.13 12.60
CA ALA A 819 -9.89 -0.01 13.13
C ALA A 819 -8.99 -1.13 13.67
N GLY A 820 -7.83 -1.35 13.04
CA GLY A 820 -6.83 -2.32 13.47
C GLY A 820 -6.11 -1.94 14.77
N ILE A 821 -5.74 -0.66 14.93
CA ILE A 821 -5.09 -0.19 16.15
C ILE A 821 -6.07 -0.14 17.33
N ALA A 822 -7.34 0.21 17.12
CA ALA A 822 -8.39 0.13 18.14
C ALA A 822 -8.58 -1.30 18.66
N ALA A 823 -8.60 -2.28 17.75
CA ALA A 823 -8.67 -3.70 18.06
C ALA A 823 -7.43 -4.18 18.86
N LEU A 824 -6.23 -3.76 18.45
CA LEU A 824 -5.00 -4.04 19.20
C LEU A 824 -5.03 -3.44 20.61
N THR A 825 -5.43 -2.18 20.76
CA THR A 825 -5.54 -1.52 22.07
C THR A 825 -6.52 -2.24 22.98
N LYS A 826 -7.72 -2.62 22.50
CA LYS A 826 -8.67 -3.46 23.26
C LYS A 826 -8.00 -4.75 23.74
N VAL A 827 -7.31 -5.48 22.86
CA VAL A 827 -6.66 -6.76 23.24
C VAL A 827 -5.54 -6.55 24.26
N VAL A 828 -4.70 -5.52 24.11
CA VAL A 828 -3.64 -5.20 25.08
C VAL A 828 -4.23 -4.85 26.45
N LEU A 829 -5.34 -4.11 26.51
CA LEU A 829 -6.04 -3.82 27.77
C LEU A 829 -6.67 -5.09 28.39
N GLN A 830 -7.33 -5.95 27.59
CA GLN A 830 -7.84 -7.24 28.06
C GLN A 830 -6.72 -8.15 28.61
N LEU A 831 -5.52 -8.13 28.00
CA LEU A 831 -4.33 -8.82 28.52
C LEU A 831 -3.85 -8.23 29.85
N ARG A 832 -3.77 -6.89 29.96
CA ARG A 832 -3.37 -6.16 31.18
C ARG A 832 -4.28 -6.47 32.36
N HIS A 833 -5.60 -6.44 32.16
CA HIS A 833 -6.59 -6.66 33.21
C HIS A 833 -6.91 -8.15 33.43
N GLY A 834 -6.66 -9.02 32.44
CA GLY A 834 -7.02 -10.43 32.50
C GLY A 834 -8.54 -10.65 32.42
N GLU A 835 -9.25 -9.77 31.74
CA GLU A 835 -10.70 -9.70 31.63
C GLU A 835 -11.11 -9.52 30.16
N LEU A 836 -12.28 -10.05 29.81
CA LEU A 836 -12.91 -9.95 28.50
C LEU A 836 -14.08 -8.96 28.56
N VAL A 837 -14.23 -8.15 27.52
CA VAL A 837 -15.29 -7.12 27.42
C VAL A 837 -16.37 -7.51 26.41
N PRO A 838 -17.64 -7.08 26.61
CA PRO A 838 -18.74 -7.49 25.75
C PRO A 838 -18.62 -6.97 24.30
N THR A 839 -19.25 -7.70 23.37
CA THR A 839 -19.55 -7.25 22.01
C THR A 839 -21.01 -6.85 21.95
N LEU A 840 -21.27 -5.59 21.61
CA LEU A 840 -22.61 -4.99 21.65
C LEU A 840 -23.41 -5.33 20.39
N HIS A 841 -24.73 -5.19 20.49
CA HIS A 841 -25.69 -5.39 19.39
C HIS A 841 -25.69 -6.79 18.74
N ALA A 842 -25.03 -7.78 19.38
CA ALA A 842 -24.97 -9.18 18.95
C ALA A 842 -26.19 -10.02 19.39
N ASP A 843 -27.21 -9.41 19.99
CA ASP A 843 -28.48 -10.05 20.39
C ASP A 843 -29.67 -9.32 19.72
N PRO A 844 -30.51 -10.00 18.93
CA PRO A 844 -30.38 -11.40 18.51
C PRO A 844 -29.19 -11.63 17.59
N VAL A 845 -28.56 -12.80 17.71
CA VAL A 845 -27.44 -13.26 16.88
C VAL A 845 -27.86 -13.31 15.41
N ASN A 846 -26.95 -12.97 14.49
CA ASN A 846 -27.18 -13.11 13.05
C ASN A 846 -27.56 -14.58 12.71
N PRO A 847 -28.75 -14.86 12.16
CA PRO A 847 -29.19 -16.23 11.84
C PRO A 847 -28.30 -16.99 10.83
N GLY A 848 -27.39 -16.30 10.14
CA GLY A 848 -26.36 -16.92 9.28
C GLY A 848 -25.15 -17.47 10.03
N LEU A 849 -24.99 -17.18 11.33
CA LEU A 849 -23.89 -17.69 12.15
C LEU A 849 -24.28 -19.04 12.77
N ARG A 850 -23.68 -20.13 12.28
CA ARG A 850 -23.72 -21.44 12.95
C ARG A 850 -22.54 -21.51 13.94
N LEU A 851 -22.83 -21.31 15.23
CA LEU A 851 -21.85 -21.31 16.32
C LEU A 851 -21.80 -22.66 17.05
N GLU A 852 -22.89 -23.43 16.98
CA GLU A 852 -23.16 -24.64 17.75
C GLU A 852 -22.15 -25.77 17.50
N ASP A 853 -21.68 -25.89 16.25
CA ASP A 853 -20.70 -26.89 15.82
C ASP A 853 -19.25 -26.39 15.92
N THR A 854 -19.02 -25.27 16.63
CA THR A 854 -17.75 -24.54 16.62
C THR A 854 -17.19 -24.38 18.04
N ARG A 855 -15.90 -24.06 18.12
CA ARG A 855 -15.27 -23.65 19.37
C ARG A 855 -15.52 -22.17 19.73
N PHE A 856 -16.15 -21.39 18.85
CA PHE A 856 -16.29 -19.94 19.00
C PHE A 856 -17.56 -19.59 19.77
N VAL A 857 -17.42 -18.71 20.76
CA VAL A 857 -18.51 -18.28 21.64
C VAL A 857 -18.53 -16.75 21.67
N LEU A 858 -19.67 -16.14 21.37
CA LEU A 858 -19.82 -14.69 21.37
C LEU A 858 -19.71 -14.13 22.79
N GLN A 859 -18.89 -13.09 22.96
CA GLN A 859 -18.69 -12.44 24.25
C GLN A 859 -19.83 -11.46 24.56
N HIS A 860 -20.94 -11.93 25.14
CA HIS A 860 -22.10 -11.08 25.45
C HIS A 860 -21.95 -10.24 26.72
N THR A 861 -21.14 -10.68 27.69
CA THR A 861 -20.97 -10.01 29.00
C THR A 861 -19.49 -9.88 29.36
N PRO A 862 -19.12 -8.99 30.30
CA PRO A 862 -17.81 -9.04 30.93
C PRO A 862 -17.52 -10.41 31.54
N GLY A 863 -16.25 -10.83 31.57
CA GLY A 863 -15.86 -12.10 32.16
C GLY A 863 -14.34 -12.24 32.36
N ARG A 864 -13.90 -13.14 33.24
CA ARG A 864 -12.47 -13.35 33.49
C ARG A 864 -11.81 -14.10 32.33
N TRP A 865 -10.72 -13.58 31.80
CA TRP A 865 -9.89 -14.29 30.84
C TRP A 865 -8.98 -15.26 31.61
N GLU A 866 -9.38 -16.52 31.71
CA GLU A 866 -8.54 -17.54 32.36
C GLU A 866 -7.30 -17.89 31.51
N ARG A 867 -6.19 -18.17 32.19
CA ARG A 867 -5.02 -18.79 31.56
C ARG A 867 -5.31 -20.26 31.33
N LEU A 868 -4.92 -20.77 30.15
CA LEU A 868 -4.98 -22.20 29.85
C LEU A 868 -3.84 -22.94 30.56
N THR A 869 -3.97 -24.24 30.75
CA THR A 869 -2.92 -25.08 31.36
C THR A 869 -2.21 -25.88 30.28
N GLY A 870 -0.87 -25.90 30.30
CA GLY A 870 -0.03 -26.67 29.41
C GLY A 870 -0.03 -28.17 29.74
N ALA A 871 0.54 -28.97 28.84
CA ALA A 871 0.65 -30.43 29.02
C ALA A 871 1.52 -30.85 30.23
N ASP A 872 2.35 -29.94 30.74
CA ASP A 872 3.18 -30.08 31.93
C ASP A 872 2.51 -29.56 33.23
N GLY A 873 1.28 -29.05 33.14
CA GLY A 873 0.56 -28.45 34.27
C GLY A 873 0.89 -26.97 34.52
N SER A 874 1.76 -26.34 33.72
CA SER A 874 2.09 -24.91 33.86
C SER A 874 1.00 -24.00 33.29
N PRO A 875 0.82 -22.77 33.80
CA PRO A 875 -0.10 -21.80 33.20
C PRO A 875 0.49 -21.23 31.91
N LEU A 876 -0.21 -21.40 30.80
CA LEU A 876 0.15 -20.78 29.52
C LEU A 876 -0.20 -19.28 29.53
N PRO A 877 0.58 -18.44 28.82
CA PRO A 877 0.20 -17.07 28.52
C PRO A 877 -1.17 -17.01 27.82
N ARG A 878 -1.97 -15.99 28.14
CA ARG A 878 -3.18 -15.64 27.35
C ARG A 878 -2.80 -15.28 25.92
N ARG A 879 -3.59 -15.70 24.93
CA ARG A 879 -3.33 -15.48 23.50
C ARG A 879 -4.58 -15.09 22.73
N ALA A 880 -4.48 -14.03 21.94
CA ALA A 880 -5.53 -13.56 21.05
C ALA A 880 -5.07 -13.53 19.58
N GLY A 881 -6.01 -13.78 18.67
CA GLY A 881 -5.88 -13.41 17.25
C GLY A 881 -6.62 -12.10 16.97
N ILE A 882 -6.07 -11.26 16.09
CA ILE A 882 -6.65 -9.98 15.68
C ILE A 882 -6.74 -9.89 14.16
N SER A 883 -7.95 -9.84 13.63
CA SER A 883 -8.26 -9.76 12.20
C SER A 883 -8.49 -8.31 11.74
N SER A 884 -8.01 -7.93 10.55
CA SER A 884 -8.60 -6.82 9.81
C SER A 884 -8.55 -7.00 8.30
N PHE A 885 -9.67 -6.73 7.62
CA PHE A 885 -9.87 -6.99 6.21
C PHE A 885 -10.24 -5.68 5.49
N GLY A 886 -9.44 -5.28 4.50
CA GLY A 886 -9.68 -4.07 3.72
C GLY A 886 -10.70 -4.30 2.61
N ALA A 887 -11.52 -3.28 2.32
CA ALA A 887 -12.57 -3.35 1.29
C ALA A 887 -12.08 -3.60 -0.15
N GLY A 888 -10.76 -3.58 -0.41
CA GLY A 888 -10.15 -4.01 -1.67
C GLY A 888 -9.58 -5.44 -1.64
N GLY A 889 -9.77 -6.20 -0.56
CA GLY A 889 -9.29 -7.58 -0.40
C GLY A 889 -7.94 -7.74 0.31
N VAL A 890 -7.30 -6.68 0.80
CA VAL A 890 -6.07 -6.80 1.61
C VAL A 890 -6.41 -7.21 3.05
N ASN A 891 -6.05 -8.44 3.42
CA ASN A 891 -6.33 -9.03 4.72
C ASN A 891 -5.07 -9.09 5.58
N ALA A 892 -5.19 -8.78 6.87
CA ALA A 892 -4.14 -8.88 7.87
C ALA A 892 -4.62 -9.70 9.07
N HIS A 893 -3.73 -10.51 9.65
CA HIS A 893 -3.96 -11.20 10.92
C HIS A 893 -2.73 -11.14 11.82
N VAL A 894 -2.94 -10.93 13.13
CA VAL A 894 -1.87 -10.77 14.13
C VAL A 894 -2.15 -11.67 15.33
N ILE A 895 -1.13 -12.37 15.84
CA ILE A 895 -1.20 -13.15 17.07
C ILE A 895 -0.51 -12.37 18.19
N VAL A 896 -1.25 -12.08 19.27
CA VAL A 896 -0.78 -11.32 20.44
C VAL A 896 -0.87 -12.18 21.69
N GLU A 897 0.13 -12.08 22.56
CA GLU A 897 0.35 -12.91 23.75
C GLU A 897 0.61 -12.06 25.00
N GLU A 898 0.15 -12.53 26.15
CA GLU A 898 0.48 -12.01 27.47
C GLU A 898 1.99 -12.14 27.75
N TYR A 899 2.64 -11.04 28.14
CA TYR A 899 3.98 -11.13 28.69
C TYR A 899 3.91 -11.66 30.13
N LEU A 900 4.43 -12.87 30.36
CA LEU A 900 4.66 -13.39 31.71
C LEU A 900 6.07 -13.00 32.16
N PRO A 901 6.22 -12.17 33.20
CA PRO A 901 7.55 -11.87 33.74
C PRO A 901 8.13 -13.13 34.38
N GLU A 902 9.31 -13.54 33.91
CA GLU A 902 10.11 -14.54 34.61
C GLU A 902 10.34 -14.11 36.07
N PRO A 903 10.27 -15.04 37.06
CA PRO A 903 10.49 -14.75 38.48
C PRO A 903 11.98 -14.55 38.82
N HIS A 904 12.70 -13.79 37.99
CA HIS A 904 14.02 -13.25 38.31
C HIS A 904 13.87 -12.27 39.48
N GLY A 905 14.71 -12.47 40.50
CA GLY A 905 14.51 -11.99 41.87
C GLY A 905 13.91 -10.60 42.03
N ARG A 906 12.98 -10.48 42.99
CA ARG A 906 12.44 -9.21 43.50
C ARG A 906 13.57 -8.18 43.51
N ALA A 907 13.39 -7.08 42.79
CA ALA A 907 14.31 -5.94 42.88
C ALA A 907 14.54 -5.67 44.37
N ALA A 908 15.82 -5.50 44.75
CA ALA A 908 16.19 -5.32 46.16
C ALA A 908 15.28 -4.24 46.75
N ALA A 909 14.52 -4.61 47.80
CA ALA A 909 13.41 -3.80 48.29
C ALA A 909 13.91 -2.37 48.53
N ALA A 910 13.25 -1.39 47.90
CA ALA A 910 13.66 0.00 47.98
C ALA A 910 13.76 0.40 49.46
N GLU A 911 14.92 0.91 49.86
CA GLU A 911 15.18 1.42 51.21
C GLU A 911 14.11 2.47 51.56
N PRO A 912 13.19 2.20 52.50
CA PRO A 912 12.05 3.10 52.73
C PRO A 912 12.53 4.49 53.16
N GLY A 913 12.04 5.52 52.48
CA GLY A 913 12.42 6.91 52.76
C GLY A 913 13.77 7.36 52.17
N ARG A 914 14.42 6.58 51.29
CA ARG A 914 15.57 7.06 50.49
C ARG A 914 15.11 8.25 49.63
N PRO A 915 15.72 9.45 49.76
CA PRO A 915 15.37 10.59 48.91
C PRO A 915 15.68 10.29 47.44
N GLU A 916 14.85 10.72 46.49
CA GLU A 916 15.14 10.64 45.05
C GLU A 916 14.90 11.99 44.36
N LEU A 917 15.65 12.24 43.28
CA LEU A 917 15.53 13.43 42.45
C LEU A 917 14.57 13.15 41.30
N VAL A 918 13.42 13.82 41.31
CA VAL A 918 12.39 13.73 40.28
C VAL A 918 12.44 15.00 39.43
N LEU A 919 12.43 14.82 38.11
CA LEU A 919 12.56 15.90 37.13
C LEU A 919 11.30 15.92 36.25
N LEU A 920 10.72 17.10 36.04
CA LEU A 920 9.68 17.35 35.04
C LEU A 920 10.07 18.57 34.21
N SER A 921 9.81 18.53 32.91
CA SER A 921 10.00 19.70 32.04
C SER A 921 8.92 19.79 30.99
N ALA A 922 8.64 21.02 30.54
CA ALA A 922 7.66 21.30 29.49
C ALA A 922 8.06 22.55 28.67
N PRO A 923 7.34 22.89 27.58
CA PRO A 923 7.66 24.06 26.75
C PRO A 923 7.31 25.39 27.43
N THR A 924 6.31 25.41 28.33
CA THR A 924 5.92 26.59 29.11
C THR A 924 5.59 26.23 30.57
N ARG A 925 5.49 27.23 31.44
CA ARG A 925 5.11 27.10 32.86
C ARG A 925 3.74 26.46 33.06
N GLU A 926 2.80 26.73 32.16
CA GLU A 926 1.42 26.23 32.15
C GLU A 926 1.39 24.74 31.80
N HIS A 927 2.13 24.32 30.77
CA HIS A 927 2.28 22.90 30.42
C HIS A 927 2.92 22.13 31.58
N LEU A 928 3.90 22.75 32.26
CA LEU A 928 4.57 22.17 33.42
C LEU A 928 3.64 22.06 34.64
N ALA A 929 2.76 23.05 34.88
CA ALA A 929 1.70 22.96 35.88
C ALA A 929 0.75 21.79 35.59
N ALA A 930 0.23 21.72 34.36
CA ALA A 930 -0.73 20.69 33.96
C ALA A 930 -0.11 19.27 33.99
N THR A 931 1.17 19.15 33.64
CA THR A 931 1.92 17.88 33.72
C THR A 931 2.18 17.49 35.18
N ALA A 932 2.55 18.44 36.04
CA ALA A 932 2.73 18.20 37.48
C ALA A 932 1.40 17.77 38.16
N ASP A 933 0.28 18.42 37.85
CA ASP A 933 -1.05 18.05 38.35
C ASP A 933 -1.46 16.64 37.89
N ARG A 934 -1.28 16.34 36.60
CA ARG A 934 -1.58 15.03 36.01
C ARG A 934 -0.77 13.91 36.68
N LEU A 935 0.52 14.15 36.95
CA LEU A 935 1.36 13.20 37.69
C LEU A 935 0.95 13.09 39.16
N ALA A 936 0.67 14.20 39.86
CA ALA A 936 0.21 14.20 41.24
C ALA A 936 -1.04 13.33 41.42
N ARG A 937 -2.08 13.54 40.59
CA ARG A 937 -3.31 12.74 40.61
C ARG A 937 -3.06 11.25 40.37
N ARG A 938 -2.08 10.87 39.53
CA ARG A 938 -1.74 9.46 39.28
C ARG A 938 -0.98 8.80 40.43
N LEU A 939 -0.28 9.59 41.25
CA LEU A 939 0.42 9.16 42.46
C LEU A 939 -0.51 9.10 43.69
N GLU A 940 -1.61 9.86 43.69
CA GLU A 940 -2.68 9.77 44.70
C GLU A 940 -3.67 8.62 44.43
N GLY A 941 -3.74 8.13 43.19
CA GLY A 941 -4.68 7.10 42.75
C GLY A 941 -4.36 5.67 43.22
N PRO A 942 -5.35 4.74 43.16
CA PRO A 942 -5.21 3.37 43.67
C PRO A 942 -4.19 2.51 42.90
N GLU A 943 -3.84 2.87 41.67
CA GLU A 943 -2.78 2.21 40.89
C GLU A 943 -1.38 2.88 41.04
N ALA A 944 -1.19 3.79 42.00
CA ALA A 944 0.06 4.55 42.14
C ALA A 944 1.31 3.62 42.20
N PRO A 945 2.38 3.92 41.43
CA PRO A 945 3.64 3.20 41.56
C PRO A 945 4.16 3.26 43.00
N ALA A 946 4.41 2.11 43.61
CA ALA A 946 4.90 2.04 44.99
C ALA A 946 6.39 2.42 45.13
N ASP A 947 7.17 2.36 44.03
CA ASP A 947 8.60 2.62 44.03
C ASP A 947 8.92 4.00 43.42
N LEU A 948 9.20 4.98 44.29
CA LEU A 948 9.63 6.32 43.89
C LEU A 948 10.90 6.30 43.02
N ARG A 949 11.80 5.34 43.23
CA ARG A 949 13.06 5.22 42.47
C ARG A 949 12.78 4.87 41.00
N ALA A 950 11.81 4.00 40.75
CA ALA A 950 11.35 3.68 39.40
C ALA A 950 10.64 4.89 38.75
N VAL A 951 9.87 5.67 39.51
CA VAL A 951 9.25 6.93 39.01
C VAL A 951 10.32 7.94 38.59
N ALA A 952 11.30 8.21 39.48
CA ALA A 952 12.41 9.11 39.22
C ALA A 952 13.23 8.67 37.98
N TYR A 953 13.58 7.38 37.91
CA TYR A 953 14.31 6.80 36.77
C TYR A 953 13.55 6.93 35.44
N SER A 954 12.23 6.67 35.45
CA SER A 954 11.41 6.70 34.23
C SER A 954 11.25 8.11 33.67
N LEU A 955 11.04 9.11 34.53
CA LEU A 955 10.97 10.51 34.10
C LEU A 955 12.32 11.02 33.61
N ARG A 956 13.41 10.69 34.32
CA ARG A 956 14.77 11.17 34.05
C ARG A 956 15.39 10.57 32.78
N THR A 957 15.16 9.28 32.51
CA THR A 957 15.69 8.60 31.30
C THR A 957 14.73 8.65 30.11
N GLY A 958 13.42 8.63 30.39
CA GLY A 958 12.40 8.39 29.37
C GLY A 958 11.88 9.65 28.68
N ARG A 959 12.02 10.84 29.30
CA ARG A 959 11.41 12.10 28.83
C ARG A 959 12.45 13.11 28.34
N SER A 960 12.09 13.88 27.32
CA SER A 960 12.92 14.99 26.80
C SER A 960 13.03 16.13 27.81
N ALA A 961 14.23 16.70 27.97
CA ALA A 961 14.45 17.86 28.82
C ALA A 961 14.15 19.18 28.09
N MET A 962 13.01 19.80 28.38
CA MET A 962 12.52 21.05 27.75
C MET A 962 12.97 22.32 28.51
N ASP A 963 12.53 23.50 28.09
CA ASP A 963 13.04 24.80 28.59
C ASP A 963 12.45 25.24 29.94
N CYS A 964 11.19 24.95 30.26
CA CYS A 964 10.65 25.11 31.61
C CYS A 964 10.90 23.83 32.41
N ARG A 965 11.58 23.93 33.55
CA ARG A 965 12.10 22.79 34.30
C ARG A 965 11.72 22.85 35.78
N LEU A 966 11.34 21.71 36.35
CA LEU A 966 11.00 21.50 37.76
C LEU A 966 11.80 20.32 38.32
N ALA A 967 12.55 20.56 39.38
CA ALA A 967 13.26 19.53 40.14
C ALA A 967 12.62 19.40 41.54
N VAL A 968 12.30 18.18 41.94
CA VAL A 968 11.73 17.85 43.25
C VAL A 968 12.58 16.76 43.92
N VAL A 969 12.94 16.95 45.18
CA VAL A 969 13.56 15.91 46.00
C VAL A 969 12.53 15.39 46.99
N ALA A 970 12.12 14.12 46.84
CA ALA A 970 11.08 13.48 47.64
C ALA A 970 11.58 12.16 48.26
N THR A 971 10.99 11.69 49.36
CA THR A 971 11.33 10.43 50.05
C THR A 971 10.37 9.28 49.76
N ASP A 972 9.20 9.60 49.25
CA ASP A 972 8.11 8.69 48.92
C ASP A 972 7.18 9.35 47.87
N THR A 973 6.26 8.58 47.30
CA THR A 973 5.37 9.05 46.23
C THR A 973 4.26 9.98 46.71
N ALA A 974 3.89 9.94 48.00
CA ALA A 974 2.88 10.83 48.58
C ALA A 974 3.45 12.25 48.78
N GLY A 975 4.66 12.37 49.31
CA GLY A 975 5.40 13.64 49.40
C GLY A 975 5.68 14.25 48.02
N LEU A 976 6.00 13.41 47.02
CA LEU A 976 6.10 13.85 45.63
C LEU A 976 4.76 14.41 45.11
N ALA A 977 3.65 13.69 45.30
CA ALA A 977 2.33 14.13 44.84
C ALA A 977 1.92 15.47 45.47
N ALA A 978 2.12 15.63 46.79
CA ALA A 978 1.84 16.87 47.51
C ALA A 978 2.65 18.06 46.96
N ALA A 979 3.96 17.86 46.72
CA ALA A 979 4.84 18.89 46.17
C ALA A 979 4.45 19.29 44.73
N LEU A 980 4.15 18.31 43.87
CA LEU A 980 3.69 18.55 42.51
C LEU A 980 2.33 19.27 42.46
N GLY A 981 1.37 18.85 43.29
CA GLY A 981 0.07 19.51 43.41
C GLY A 981 0.16 20.93 43.97
N ALA A 982 1.08 21.19 44.90
CA ALA A 982 1.35 22.55 45.39
C ALA A 982 1.91 23.45 44.28
N PHE A 983 2.90 22.95 43.52
CA PHE A 983 3.46 23.67 42.37
C PHE A 983 2.43 23.93 41.25
N ALA A 984 1.53 22.98 40.99
CA ALA A 984 0.49 23.12 39.98
C ALA A 984 -0.57 24.18 40.34
N ARG A 985 -0.89 24.33 41.64
CA ARG A 985 -1.86 25.33 42.14
C ARG A 985 -1.26 26.72 42.37
N SER A 986 0.06 26.85 42.40
CA SER A 986 0.73 28.13 42.62
C SER A 986 0.88 28.92 41.32
N ALA A 987 0.26 30.11 41.29
CA ALA A 987 0.53 31.14 40.28
C ALA A 987 1.92 31.76 40.50
N ASP A 988 2.24 32.12 41.75
CA ASP A 988 3.53 32.66 42.18
C ASP A 988 4.19 31.74 43.22
N ALA A 989 5.27 31.07 42.85
CA ALA A 989 6.19 30.36 43.77
C ALA A 989 7.63 30.42 43.27
N GLY A 990 8.15 31.64 43.16
CA GLY A 990 9.56 31.83 43.52
C GLY A 990 9.72 31.59 45.03
N GLU A 991 10.70 30.77 45.39
CA GLU A 991 11.36 30.82 46.72
C GLU A 991 10.46 30.56 47.96
N GLY A 992 9.92 29.34 48.10
CA GLY A 992 9.10 28.93 49.26
C GLY A 992 9.60 27.71 50.06
N GLU A 993 9.87 26.57 49.40
CA GLU A 993 10.23 25.32 50.07
C GLU A 993 11.60 24.78 49.60
N SER A 994 12.34 24.10 50.49
CA SER A 994 13.69 23.58 50.17
C SER A 994 13.69 22.40 49.17
N ALA A 995 12.56 21.71 49.03
CA ALA A 995 12.44 20.46 48.27
C ALA A 995 12.06 20.65 46.79
N VAL A 996 11.50 21.81 46.41
CA VAL A 996 11.01 22.10 45.06
C VAL A 996 11.80 23.27 44.46
N ARG A 997 12.21 23.13 43.20
CA ARG A 997 12.96 24.14 42.45
C ARG A 997 12.49 24.23 41.02
N TYR A 998 12.25 25.45 40.54
CA TYR A 998 11.78 25.75 39.19
C TYR A 998 12.73 26.73 38.49
N ALA A 999 12.88 26.59 37.17
CA ALA A 999 13.54 27.55 36.32
C ALA A 999 12.92 27.55 34.91
N ASP A 1000 12.87 28.73 34.28
CA ASP A 1000 12.69 28.86 32.84
C ASP A 1000 14.04 29.18 32.20
N LEU A 1001 14.47 28.35 31.25
CA LEU A 1001 15.71 28.60 30.50
C LEU A 1001 15.59 29.74 29.49
N ARG A 1002 14.41 30.33 29.30
CA ARG A 1002 14.20 31.50 28.44
C ARG A 1002 14.50 32.82 29.17
N ASP A 1003 14.43 32.83 30.51
CA ASP A 1003 14.74 33.98 31.38
C ASP A 1003 16.26 34.25 31.55
N GLY A 1004 17.06 33.97 30.52
CA GLY A 1004 18.50 34.28 30.49
C GLY A 1004 19.41 33.35 31.32
N ARG A 1005 18.89 32.33 32.01
CA ARG A 1005 19.70 31.36 32.81
C ARG A 1005 20.46 30.31 31.98
N ARG A 1006 20.72 30.53 30.69
CA ARG A 1006 21.35 29.57 29.74
C ARG A 1006 22.87 29.43 29.90
N ALA A 1007 23.39 29.38 31.12
CA ALA A 1007 24.80 29.61 31.39
C ALA A 1007 25.76 28.46 30.99
N HIS A 1008 25.26 27.23 30.77
CA HIS A 1008 26.12 26.04 30.88
C HIS A 1008 26.00 24.94 29.80
N ARG A 1009 25.19 25.08 28.73
CA ARG A 1009 25.09 24.03 27.68
C ARG A 1009 26.45 23.71 27.00
N ASP A 1010 27.34 24.69 26.85
CA ASP A 1010 28.67 24.46 26.26
C ASP A 1010 29.54 23.51 27.11
N LEU A 1011 29.27 23.43 28.42
CA LEU A 1011 29.99 22.56 29.36
C LEU A 1011 29.60 21.09 29.25
N ASP A 1012 28.50 20.75 28.57
CA ASP A 1012 28.05 19.36 28.34
C ASP A 1012 29.07 18.55 27.53
N THR A 1013 29.97 19.21 26.79
CA THR A 1013 31.02 18.59 25.97
C THR A 1013 32.35 18.38 26.71
N VAL A 1014 32.53 18.99 27.89
CA VAL A 1014 33.78 19.02 28.64
C VAL A 1014 33.93 17.76 29.52
N PRO A 1015 35.01 16.95 29.37
CA PRO A 1015 35.18 15.70 30.14
C PRO A 1015 35.17 15.89 31.66
N GLU A 1016 35.74 17.00 32.14
CA GLU A 1016 35.80 17.38 33.54
C GLU A 1016 34.38 17.57 34.15
N THR A 1017 33.44 18.12 33.38
CA THR A 1017 32.03 18.26 33.78
C THR A 1017 31.39 16.88 33.99
N THR A 1018 31.67 15.92 33.10
CA THR A 1018 31.15 14.55 33.22
C THR A 1018 31.68 13.86 34.48
N ALA A 1019 32.97 14.01 34.78
CA ALA A 1019 33.58 13.46 36.01
C ALA A 1019 33.02 14.09 37.28
N PHE A 1020 32.76 15.42 37.27
CA PHE A 1020 32.14 16.14 38.38
C PHE A 1020 30.69 15.69 38.62
N LEU A 1021 29.86 15.59 37.57
CA LEU A 1021 28.48 15.09 37.68
C LEU A 1021 28.44 13.64 38.19
N ALA A 1022 29.34 12.78 37.71
CA ALA A 1022 29.46 11.41 38.20
C ALA A 1022 29.90 11.34 39.68
N ASP A 1023 30.59 12.36 40.20
CA ASP A 1023 30.86 12.50 41.63
C ASP A 1023 29.62 12.92 42.43
N LEU A 1024 28.86 13.90 41.93
CA LEU A 1024 27.61 14.33 42.56
C LEU A 1024 26.58 13.18 42.63
N TRP A 1025 26.48 12.34 41.58
CA TRP A 1025 25.64 11.14 41.61
C TRP A 1025 26.13 10.10 42.63
N ARG A 1026 27.43 9.76 42.64
CA ARG A 1026 28.03 8.83 43.63
C ARG A 1026 27.84 9.32 45.07
N ASN A 1027 28.00 10.62 45.30
CA ASN A 1027 27.84 11.27 46.61
C ASN A 1027 26.40 11.72 46.89
N ARG A 1028 25.43 11.31 46.07
CA ARG A 1028 23.98 11.55 46.23
C ARG A 1028 23.64 13.02 46.51
N ARG A 1029 24.31 13.95 45.84
CA ARG A 1029 24.12 15.41 45.99
C ARG A 1029 22.91 15.90 45.18
N LEU A 1030 21.73 15.33 45.48
CA LEU A 1030 20.51 15.47 44.68
C LEU A 1030 20.08 16.93 44.45
N HIS A 1031 20.15 17.79 45.46
CA HIS A 1031 19.82 19.21 45.28
C HIS A 1031 20.80 19.91 44.32
N GLN A 1032 22.10 19.62 44.39
CA GLN A 1032 23.10 20.22 43.48
C GLN A 1032 22.91 19.72 42.04
N LEU A 1033 22.57 18.43 41.86
CA LEU A 1033 22.18 17.88 40.57
C LEU A 1033 20.93 18.58 40.02
N GLY A 1034 19.91 18.81 40.86
CA GLY A 1034 18.71 19.56 40.49
C GLY A 1034 19.02 20.97 40.01
N GLU A 1035 19.77 21.77 40.78
CA GLU A 1035 20.17 23.13 40.41
C GLU A 1035 20.98 23.17 39.09
N LEU A 1036 21.89 22.22 38.87
CA LEU A 1036 22.64 22.11 37.62
C LEU A 1036 21.73 21.79 36.42
N TRP A 1037 20.79 20.86 36.56
CA TRP A 1037 19.83 20.56 35.51
C TRP A 1037 18.88 21.74 35.22
N LEU A 1038 18.50 22.51 36.24
CA LEU A 1038 17.73 23.75 36.11
C LEU A 1038 18.52 24.88 35.42
N SER A 1039 19.85 24.81 35.37
CA SER A 1039 20.71 25.74 34.60
C SER A 1039 20.88 25.36 33.11
N GLY A 1040 20.30 24.23 32.69
CA GLY A 1040 20.30 23.75 31.30
C GLY A 1040 21.19 22.54 31.04
N LEU A 1041 22.08 22.18 31.97
CA LEU A 1041 23.08 21.11 31.83
C LEU A 1041 22.45 19.71 31.75
N ASP A 1042 23.03 18.79 30.96
CA ASP A 1042 22.64 17.39 30.92
C ASP A 1042 23.30 16.58 32.04
N ILE A 1043 22.58 16.47 33.17
CA ILE A 1043 23.03 15.68 34.31
C ILE A 1043 22.90 14.15 34.11
N GLU A 1044 22.17 13.69 33.08
CA GLU A 1044 21.85 12.27 32.91
C GLU A 1044 22.96 11.51 32.19
N ARG A 1045 23.71 12.18 31.31
CA ARG A 1045 24.90 11.63 30.65
C ARG A 1045 25.93 11.03 31.61
N ALA A 1046 25.98 11.52 32.84
CA ALA A 1046 26.90 11.07 33.89
C ALA A 1046 26.22 10.21 34.99
N ALA A 1047 24.93 9.89 34.84
CA ALA A 1047 24.21 9.11 35.82
C ALA A 1047 24.62 7.62 35.80
N PRO A 1048 24.80 6.98 36.96
CA PRO A 1048 25.02 5.54 37.01
C PRO A 1048 23.76 4.81 36.54
N ARG A 1049 23.92 3.82 35.64
CA ARG A 1049 22.89 2.80 35.39
C ARG A 1049 22.79 1.94 36.65
N GLU A 1050 21.76 2.16 37.46
CA GLU A 1050 21.52 1.35 38.65
C GLU A 1050 20.88 0.00 38.25
N PRO A 1051 21.50 -1.16 38.53
CA PRO A 1051 20.96 -2.46 38.11
C PRO A 1051 19.59 -2.77 38.75
N GLY A 1052 18.69 -3.34 37.95
CA GLY A 1052 17.38 -3.81 38.41
C GLY A 1052 16.26 -2.76 38.45
N THR A 1053 16.55 -1.48 38.24
CA THR A 1053 15.52 -0.46 38.02
C THR A 1053 14.91 -0.64 36.63
N ARG A 1054 13.58 -0.66 36.54
CA ARG A 1054 12.83 -0.75 35.28
C ARG A 1054 12.04 0.54 35.05
N LEU A 1055 11.64 0.77 33.79
CA LEU A 1055 10.61 1.77 33.52
C LEU A 1055 9.30 1.37 34.20
N VAL A 1056 8.49 2.36 34.57
CA VAL A 1056 7.10 2.20 35.02
C VAL A 1056 6.20 3.11 34.18
N PRO A 1057 5.00 2.67 33.77
CA PRO A 1057 4.03 3.53 33.10
C PRO A 1057 3.68 4.74 33.96
N LEU A 1058 3.80 5.93 33.37
CA LEU A 1058 3.54 7.22 34.00
C LEU A 1058 2.75 8.11 33.04
N PRO A 1059 1.94 9.05 33.56
CA PRO A 1059 1.18 9.95 32.70
C PRO A 1059 2.07 10.71 31.73
N THR A 1060 1.53 10.95 30.55
CA THR A 1060 2.18 11.70 29.49
C THR A 1060 2.14 13.20 29.79
N SER A 1061 3.06 13.95 29.18
CA SER A 1061 3.07 15.41 29.19
C SER A 1061 1.70 15.97 28.80
N ALA A 1062 1.29 17.05 29.46
CA ALA A 1062 -0.03 17.62 29.25
C ALA A 1062 -0.03 18.62 28.07
N PHE A 1063 -0.84 18.34 27.04
CA PHE A 1063 -1.10 19.25 25.93
C PHE A 1063 -2.16 20.30 26.30
N LEU A 1064 -1.85 21.57 26.10
CA LEU A 1064 -2.75 22.72 26.27
C LEU A 1064 -3.53 23.00 24.98
N ARG A 1065 -4.36 22.04 24.59
CA ARG A 1065 -5.11 22.06 23.33
C ARG A 1065 -6.01 23.30 23.23
N ARG A 1066 -5.80 24.11 22.18
CA ARG A 1066 -6.64 25.25 21.79
C ARG A 1066 -7.34 24.96 20.47
N ARG A 1067 -8.52 25.54 20.26
CA ARG A 1067 -9.25 25.41 18.99
C ARG A 1067 -8.46 26.06 17.85
N LEU A 1068 -8.32 25.32 16.74
CA LEU A 1068 -7.66 25.70 15.51
C LEU A 1068 -8.45 25.13 14.32
N TRP A 1069 -9.35 25.90 13.71
CA TRP A 1069 -10.11 25.44 12.55
C TRP A 1069 -9.94 26.36 11.35
N ILE A 1070 -9.85 25.80 10.14
CA ILE A 1070 -9.58 26.57 8.93
C ILE A 1070 -10.64 27.65 8.63
N THR A 1071 -11.85 27.54 9.18
CA THR A 1071 -12.88 28.59 9.03
C THR A 1071 -12.76 29.72 10.05
N ASP A 1072 -12.04 29.51 11.15
CA ASP A 1072 -11.93 30.50 12.21
C ASP A 1072 -11.04 31.67 11.73
N PRO A 1073 -11.36 32.93 12.09
CA PRO A 1073 -10.53 34.06 11.72
C PRO A 1073 -9.16 33.92 12.40
N VAL A 1074 -8.07 34.08 11.64
CA VAL A 1074 -6.71 34.07 12.18
C VAL A 1074 -6.52 35.33 13.04
N THR A 1075 -6.84 35.22 14.32
CA THR A 1075 -6.46 36.22 15.32
C THR A 1075 -4.97 36.11 15.54
N ALA A 1076 -4.20 37.12 15.11
CA ALA A 1076 -2.87 37.32 15.64
C ALA A 1076 -2.96 37.40 17.17
N ASP A 1077 -2.10 36.66 17.89
CA ASP A 1077 -2.19 36.49 19.34
C ASP A 1077 -2.27 37.84 20.07
N THR A 1078 -3.48 38.22 20.51
CA THR A 1078 -3.67 39.37 21.38
C THR A 1078 -3.39 38.97 22.81
N THR A 1079 -2.31 39.49 23.38
CA THR A 1079 -2.07 39.47 24.84
C THR A 1079 -3.33 39.90 25.59
N PRO A 1080 -3.67 39.25 26.72
CA PRO A 1080 -4.85 39.60 27.49
C PRO A 1080 -4.77 41.05 27.97
N THR A 1081 -5.66 41.89 27.44
CA THR A 1081 -5.83 43.27 27.91
C THR A 1081 -6.72 43.20 29.16
N PRO A 1082 -6.41 43.92 30.25
CA PRO A 1082 -7.22 43.88 31.46
C PRO A 1082 -8.66 44.35 31.18
N ASP A 1083 -9.66 43.64 31.74
CA ASP A 1083 -11.08 43.96 31.57
C ASP A 1083 -11.39 45.42 31.94
N PRO A 1084 -12.08 46.19 31.07
CA PRO A 1084 -12.66 47.46 31.47
C PRO A 1084 -13.86 47.22 32.39
N LEU A 1085 -13.88 47.93 33.52
CA LEU A 1085 -14.95 47.85 34.54
C LEU A 1085 -16.35 48.12 33.94
N PRO A 1086 -17.41 47.45 34.45
CA PRO A 1086 -18.76 47.56 33.89
C PRO A 1086 -19.42 48.91 34.20
N THR A 1087 -20.16 49.45 33.24
CA THR A 1087 -21.06 50.61 33.41
C THR A 1087 -22.47 50.29 32.90
N PRO A 1088 -23.53 50.93 33.45
CA PRO A 1088 -24.86 50.29 33.56
C PRO A 1088 -25.82 50.53 32.40
N ASP A 1089 -26.82 49.64 32.28
CA ASP A 1089 -27.96 49.70 31.35
C ASP A 1089 -28.80 50.99 31.44
N PRO A 1090 -29.44 51.37 30.32
CA PRO A 1090 -30.87 51.70 30.38
C PRO A 1090 -31.75 51.08 29.25
N LEU A 1091 -32.96 50.70 29.66
CA LEU A 1091 -34.13 50.18 28.91
C LEU A 1091 -34.91 51.32 28.16
N PRO A 1092 -36.04 51.08 27.45
CA PRO A 1092 -36.50 49.98 26.56
C PRO A 1092 -37.09 50.46 25.19
N VAL A 1093 -37.64 49.52 24.40
CA VAL A 1093 -38.27 49.62 23.04
C VAL A 1093 -39.55 50.50 22.96
N PRO A 1094 -40.05 50.83 21.75
CA PRO A 1094 -41.33 50.23 21.33
C PRO A 1094 -41.48 49.77 19.85
N LEU A 1095 -42.46 48.90 19.62
CA LEU A 1095 -42.83 48.23 18.35
C LEU A 1095 -43.71 49.08 17.40
N SER A 1096 -43.71 48.75 16.10
CA SER A 1096 -44.89 48.82 15.22
C SER A 1096 -44.77 47.95 13.96
N ALA A 1097 -45.90 47.39 13.52
CA ALA A 1097 -46.14 46.60 12.28
C ALA A 1097 -47.27 47.31 11.46
N PRO A 1098 -47.81 46.83 10.31
CA PRO A 1098 -47.64 45.54 9.62
C PRO A 1098 -47.45 45.62 8.07
N ALA A 1099 -47.50 44.47 7.39
CA ALA A 1099 -47.25 44.28 5.95
C ALA A 1099 -48.49 44.46 5.02
N PRO A 1100 -48.26 44.47 3.69
CA PRO A 1100 -49.11 43.68 2.78
C PRO A 1100 -48.32 42.85 1.74
N ALA A 1101 -49.02 41.91 1.09
CA ALA A 1101 -48.54 41.00 0.04
C ALA A 1101 -49.64 40.84 -1.06
N PRO A 1102 -49.50 40.01 -2.11
CA PRO A 1102 -48.40 39.83 -3.08
C PRO A 1102 -48.89 39.95 -4.56
N ALA A 1103 -47.97 39.91 -5.55
CA ALA A 1103 -48.29 39.72 -6.98
C ALA A 1103 -47.10 39.09 -7.76
N PRO A 1104 -47.28 38.50 -8.96
CA PRO A 1104 -46.57 37.29 -9.37
C PRO A 1104 -45.32 37.49 -10.26
N ALA A 1105 -44.54 36.40 -10.39
CA ALA A 1105 -43.26 36.36 -11.11
C ALA A 1105 -43.40 36.31 -12.65
N PRO A 1106 -42.53 37.01 -13.40
CA PRO A 1106 -42.21 36.72 -14.80
C PRO A 1106 -40.90 35.91 -14.93
N GLN A 1107 -40.86 34.97 -15.88
CA GLN A 1107 -39.63 34.26 -16.27
C GLN A 1107 -38.69 35.17 -17.07
N PRO A 1108 -37.36 35.10 -16.87
CA PRO A 1108 -36.39 35.67 -17.81
C PRO A 1108 -35.99 34.66 -18.89
N ALA A 1109 -36.19 35.05 -20.15
CA ALA A 1109 -35.54 34.47 -21.32
C ALA A 1109 -34.13 35.08 -21.51
N PRO A 1110 -33.22 34.48 -22.30
CA PRO A 1110 -31.78 34.67 -22.12
C PRO A 1110 -31.21 35.90 -22.84
N THR A 1111 -30.31 36.63 -22.17
CA THR A 1111 -29.44 37.64 -22.80
C THR A 1111 -28.02 37.62 -22.24
N THR A 1112 -27.08 37.27 -23.13
CA THR A 1112 -25.72 37.82 -23.28
C THR A 1112 -24.91 38.19 -22.03
N THR A 1113 -23.86 37.40 -21.79
CA THR A 1113 -22.72 37.67 -20.90
C THR A 1113 -22.14 39.09 -21.05
N PRO A 1114 -22.07 39.89 -19.97
CA PRO A 1114 -21.17 41.04 -19.89
C PRO A 1114 -19.72 40.57 -19.75
N ALA A 1115 -18.77 41.24 -20.40
CA ALA A 1115 -17.34 41.00 -20.17
C ALA A 1115 -16.97 41.22 -18.69
N PRO A 1116 -16.01 40.46 -18.12
CA PRO A 1116 -15.72 40.51 -16.69
C PRO A 1116 -15.24 41.89 -16.25
N ALA A 1117 -15.88 42.44 -15.22
CA ALA A 1117 -15.37 43.60 -14.51
C ALA A 1117 -14.06 43.21 -13.79
N ALA A 1118 -13.05 44.07 -13.89
CA ALA A 1118 -11.78 43.86 -13.22
C ALA A 1118 -11.96 43.81 -11.69
N ALA A 1119 -11.22 42.93 -11.02
CA ALA A 1119 -11.18 42.84 -9.57
C ALA A 1119 -10.69 44.18 -8.95
N PRO A 1120 -11.12 44.52 -7.71
CA PRO A 1120 -10.60 45.69 -7.02
C PRO A 1120 -9.09 45.52 -6.79
N ALA A 1121 -8.31 46.47 -7.30
CA ALA A 1121 -6.87 46.49 -7.05
C ALA A 1121 -6.58 46.68 -5.55
N ALA A 1122 -5.50 46.05 -5.07
CA ALA A 1122 -5.00 46.26 -3.72
C ALA A 1122 -4.75 47.76 -3.46
N ALA A 1123 -5.01 48.22 -2.23
CA ALA A 1123 -4.86 49.62 -1.87
C ALA A 1123 -3.40 50.10 -2.12
N PRO A 1124 -3.19 51.19 -2.87
CA PRO A 1124 -1.85 51.69 -3.14
C PRO A 1124 -1.17 52.18 -1.86
N ALA A 1125 0.15 51.99 -1.79
CA ALA A 1125 0.95 52.36 -0.64
C ALA A 1125 0.80 53.85 -0.27
N ARG A 1126 0.86 54.16 1.04
CA ARG A 1126 0.93 55.55 1.52
C ARG A 1126 2.20 56.20 0.98
N SER A 1127 2.04 57.17 0.09
CA SER A 1127 3.12 57.90 -0.56
C SER A 1127 3.88 58.81 0.42
N GLY A 1128 4.85 58.24 1.14
CA GLY A 1128 5.66 58.96 2.12
C GLY A 1128 6.39 58.07 3.15
N GLU A 1129 6.05 56.79 3.23
CA GLU A 1129 6.63 55.84 4.19
C GLU A 1129 8.03 55.37 3.74
N ALA A 1130 8.98 55.22 4.67
CA ALA A 1130 10.36 54.83 4.32
C ALA A 1130 10.45 53.34 3.94
N VAL A 1131 11.31 53.00 2.98
CA VAL A 1131 11.51 51.60 2.51
C VAL A 1131 11.84 50.66 3.66
N THR A 1132 12.63 51.12 4.64
CA THR A 1132 12.96 50.36 5.86
C THR A 1132 11.73 50.00 6.68
N GLU A 1133 10.80 50.92 6.89
CA GLU A 1133 9.57 50.71 7.69
C GLU A 1133 8.55 49.82 6.97
N GLN A 1134 8.57 49.82 5.64
CA GLN A 1134 7.82 48.85 4.82
C GLN A 1134 8.44 47.46 4.89
N LEU A 1135 9.77 47.35 4.86
CA LEU A 1135 10.47 46.08 4.96
C LEU A 1135 10.39 45.48 6.37
N SER A 1136 10.54 46.28 7.44
CA SER A 1136 10.41 45.82 8.83
C SER A 1136 9.06 45.15 9.10
N ARG A 1137 7.94 45.74 8.65
CA ARG A 1137 6.61 45.15 8.81
C ARG A 1137 6.38 43.94 7.91
N LEU A 1138 6.98 43.91 6.73
CA LEU A 1138 6.92 42.74 5.85
C LEU A 1138 7.64 41.56 6.51
N VAL A 1139 8.87 41.77 7.00
CA VAL A 1139 9.66 40.76 7.71
C VAL A 1139 8.98 40.32 9.00
N ALA A 1140 8.35 41.24 9.76
CA ALA A 1140 7.63 40.91 10.99
C ALA A 1140 6.55 39.83 10.78
N GLY A 1141 5.92 39.77 9.61
CA GLY A 1141 4.94 38.73 9.26
C GLY A 1141 5.52 37.33 9.05
N PHE A 1142 6.85 37.18 8.96
CA PHE A 1142 7.56 35.91 8.79
C PHE A 1142 8.43 35.54 10.00
N VAL A 1143 8.50 36.38 11.04
CA VAL A 1143 9.26 36.12 12.27
C VAL A 1143 8.33 35.59 13.36
N PRO A 1144 8.58 34.40 13.94
CA PRO A 1144 7.84 33.92 15.09
C PRO A 1144 7.89 34.90 16.27
N ASP A 1145 6.76 35.09 16.94
CA ASP A 1145 6.59 35.92 18.15
C ASP A 1145 6.99 37.42 18.03
N ALA A 1146 7.18 37.95 16.82
CA ALA A 1146 7.46 39.37 16.62
C ALA A 1146 6.22 40.25 16.87
N ALA A 1147 6.20 40.95 18.02
CA ALA A 1147 5.17 41.91 18.40
C ALA A 1147 5.19 43.24 17.58
N GLY A 1148 5.25 43.13 16.25
CA GLY A 1148 5.28 44.25 15.30
C GLY A 1148 6.64 44.94 15.13
N SER A 1149 7.64 44.63 15.95
CA SER A 1149 9.02 45.13 15.82
C SER A 1149 10.00 43.98 15.58
N VAL A 1150 10.70 44.02 14.44
CA VAL A 1150 11.86 43.17 14.15
C VAL A 1150 13.12 43.93 14.56
N ASP A 1151 14.04 43.28 15.28
CA ASP A 1151 15.37 43.83 15.57
C ASP A 1151 16.09 44.15 14.24
N PRO A 1152 16.38 45.43 13.95
CA PRO A 1152 16.96 45.84 12.69
C PRO A 1152 18.44 45.44 12.53
N ASP A 1153 19.13 45.04 13.60
CA ASP A 1153 20.55 44.72 13.56
C ASP A 1153 20.83 43.21 13.47
N ARG A 1154 19.79 42.37 13.49
CA ARG A 1154 19.87 40.90 13.29
C ARG A 1154 19.49 40.51 11.85
N THR A 1155 20.14 39.45 11.35
CA THR A 1155 19.86 38.88 10.02
C THR A 1155 18.53 38.12 10.00
N LEU A 1156 17.96 37.92 8.81
CA LEU A 1156 16.70 37.17 8.66
C LEU A 1156 16.80 35.73 9.16
N LEU A 1157 17.98 35.09 9.05
CA LEU A 1157 18.20 33.73 9.55
C LEU A 1157 18.22 33.67 11.10
N GLU A 1158 18.79 34.69 11.75
CA GLU A 1158 18.84 34.78 13.21
C GLU A 1158 17.46 35.03 13.85
N HIS A 1159 16.51 35.55 13.06
CA HIS A 1159 15.09 35.64 13.43
C HIS A 1159 14.31 34.33 13.21
N GLY A 1160 14.99 33.23 12.86
CA GLY A 1160 14.37 31.90 12.72
C GLY A 1160 13.57 31.70 11.42
N ILE A 1161 13.72 32.59 10.43
CA ILE A 1161 13.04 32.45 9.13
C ILE A 1161 13.70 31.30 8.34
N ASP A 1162 12.96 30.22 8.11
CA ASP A 1162 13.43 29.06 7.36
C ASP A 1162 13.55 29.33 5.84
N SER A 1163 14.06 28.33 5.09
CA SER A 1163 14.29 28.44 3.64
C SER A 1163 13.03 28.62 2.78
N ILE A 1164 11.87 28.16 3.25
CA ILE A 1164 10.57 28.29 2.58
C ILE A 1164 10.00 29.69 2.86
N ASN A 1165 10.07 30.13 4.12
CA ASN A 1165 9.64 31.47 4.50
C ASN A 1165 10.54 32.56 3.92
N LEU A 1166 11.84 32.32 3.75
CA LEU A 1166 12.74 33.18 2.96
C LEU A 1166 12.35 33.23 1.46
N MET A 1167 11.85 32.15 0.88
CA MET A 1167 11.32 32.14 -0.49
C MET A 1167 10.01 32.93 -0.60
N ASN A 1168 9.08 32.74 0.34
CA ASN A 1168 7.81 33.47 0.36
C ASN A 1168 8.02 34.97 0.57
N LEU A 1169 8.88 35.35 1.52
CA LEU A 1169 9.31 36.73 1.74
C LEU A 1169 10.00 37.32 0.49
N ARG A 1170 10.78 36.53 -0.27
CA ARG A 1170 11.36 36.98 -1.55
C ARG A 1170 10.29 37.26 -2.60
N PHE A 1171 9.23 36.44 -2.68
CA PHE A 1171 8.10 36.67 -3.58
C PHE A 1171 7.34 37.95 -3.18
N GLU A 1172 7.04 38.13 -1.90
CA GLU A 1172 6.41 39.36 -1.37
C GLU A 1172 7.25 40.62 -1.63
N ILE A 1173 8.58 40.56 -1.45
CA ILE A 1173 9.49 41.66 -1.81
C ILE A 1173 9.47 41.93 -3.32
N THR A 1174 9.37 40.88 -4.14
CA THR A 1174 9.29 41.00 -5.60
C THR A 1174 7.99 41.66 -6.04
N GLU A 1175 6.84 41.21 -5.53
CA GLU A 1175 5.52 41.82 -5.77
C GLU A 1175 5.48 43.29 -5.31
N ARG A 1176 5.95 43.56 -4.08
CA ARG A 1176 5.75 44.85 -3.41
C ARG A 1176 6.74 45.95 -3.84
N PHE A 1177 7.97 45.58 -4.20
CA PHE A 1177 9.02 46.51 -4.61
C PHE A 1177 9.46 46.35 -6.08
N GLY A 1178 8.87 45.41 -6.82
CA GLY A 1178 9.17 45.16 -8.23
C GLY A 1178 10.55 44.56 -8.49
N ARG A 1179 11.22 43.98 -7.47
CA ARG A 1179 12.62 43.53 -7.54
C ARG A 1179 12.82 42.21 -6.80
N THR A 1180 13.32 41.20 -7.50
CA THR A 1180 13.73 39.92 -6.90
C THR A 1180 15.15 40.02 -6.36
N LEU A 1181 15.31 39.86 -5.05
CA LEU A 1181 16.61 39.83 -4.39
C LEU A 1181 17.25 38.43 -4.48
N PRO A 1182 18.60 38.31 -4.62
CA PRO A 1182 19.29 37.03 -4.49
C PRO A 1182 19.02 36.38 -3.13
N LEU A 1183 18.88 35.05 -3.09
CA LEU A 1183 18.52 34.36 -1.85
C LEU A 1183 19.61 34.51 -0.76
N GLN A 1184 20.89 34.50 -1.17
CA GLN A 1184 22.04 34.75 -0.29
C GLN A 1184 22.01 36.16 0.33
N LEU A 1185 21.56 37.16 -0.45
CA LEU A 1185 21.41 38.52 0.06
C LEU A 1185 20.31 38.59 1.13
N LEU A 1186 19.22 37.83 0.96
CA LEU A 1186 18.15 37.75 1.96
C LEU A 1186 18.58 37.00 3.23
N SER A 1187 19.29 35.88 3.12
CA SER A 1187 19.70 35.10 4.30
C SER A 1187 20.74 35.79 5.18
N GLU A 1188 21.65 36.57 4.59
CA GLU A 1188 22.81 37.16 5.28
C GLU A 1188 22.67 38.65 5.62
N SER A 1189 21.58 39.31 5.19
CA SER A 1189 21.38 40.75 5.43
C SER A 1189 20.41 41.05 6.56
N THR A 1190 20.60 42.22 7.16
CA THR A 1190 19.65 42.84 8.09
C THR A 1190 18.64 43.73 7.35
N VAL A 1191 17.56 44.12 8.02
CA VAL A 1191 16.48 44.93 7.43
C VAL A 1191 16.97 46.29 6.86
N PRO A 1192 17.83 47.07 7.56
CA PRO A 1192 18.44 48.27 7.01
C PRO A 1192 19.31 48.04 5.78
N VAL A 1193 20.06 46.92 5.72
CA VAL A 1193 20.92 46.58 4.56
C VAL A 1193 20.07 46.27 3.33
N LEU A 1194 19.00 45.48 3.49
CA LEU A 1194 18.04 45.19 2.42
C LEU A 1194 17.32 46.47 1.96
N ALA A 1195 16.89 47.32 2.90
CA ALA A 1195 16.26 48.59 2.58
C ALA A 1195 17.20 49.58 1.87
N ALA A 1196 18.48 49.61 2.25
CA ALA A 1196 19.50 50.38 1.55
C ALA A 1196 19.71 49.86 0.12
N HIS A 1197 19.78 48.55 -0.08
CA HIS A 1197 19.91 47.93 -1.41
C HIS A 1197 18.71 48.25 -2.32
N LEU A 1198 17.49 48.20 -1.78
CA LEU A 1198 16.26 48.59 -2.48
C LEU A 1198 16.15 50.11 -2.74
N SER A 1199 16.88 50.94 -2.00
CA SER A 1199 16.86 52.40 -2.11
C SER A 1199 17.98 52.97 -2.98
N ALA A 1200 19.15 52.34 -3.03
CA ALA A 1200 20.36 52.86 -3.68
C ALA A 1200 20.19 53.09 -5.19
N ASP A 1201 19.53 52.17 -5.90
CA ASP A 1201 19.34 52.27 -7.35
C ASP A 1201 18.28 53.29 -7.79
N ARG A 1202 17.40 53.75 -6.89
CA ARG A 1202 16.46 54.85 -7.24
C ARG A 1202 17.16 56.18 -7.50
N ALA A 1203 18.45 56.29 -7.15
CA ALA A 1203 19.31 57.41 -7.56
C ALA A 1203 19.89 57.23 -8.98
N HIS A 1204 19.97 56.01 -9.51
CA HIS A 1204 20.50 55.74 -10.85
C HIS A 1204 19.44 55.91 -11.94
N ASP A 1205 18.18 55.54 -11.67
CA ASP A 1205 17.03 55.78 -12.58
C ASP A 1205 16.53 57.25 -12.59
N ARG A 1206 17.28 58.19 -12.00
CA ARG A 1206 16.97 59.64 -11.94
C ARG A 1206 18.15 60.54 -12.37
N ALA A 1207 19.19 59.96 -12.95
CA ALA A 1207 20.30 60.65 -13.60
C ALA A 1207 20.30 60.37 -15.11
#